data_AF-A0A3D4F6K8-F1
#
_entry.id   AF-A0A3D4F6K8-F1
#
_cell.length_a   1.000
_cell.length_b   1.000
_cell.length_c   1.000
_cell.angle_alpha   90.00
_cell.angle_beta   90.00
_cell.angle_gamma   90.00
#
_symmetry.space_group_name_H-M   'P 1'
#
loop_
_entity.id
_entity.type
_entity.pdbx_description
1 polymer ?
#
loop_
_entity_poly.entity_id
_entity_poly.type
_entity_poly.pdbx_seq_one_letter_code
_entity_poly.pdbx_strand_id
1 'polypeptide(L)'
;MSSSNLQKLIGLPTPSEVYPSQHLVEYINLKLAAMGCPTADMASDSPFKDVAESLIANHREQERLLANYLCPADWRIQQWLEGFLAGTGDIPRLPSKTFVLDRHGVARNLSLPAQGDEFKSDIIHSYRIAQGVLHNPVNDRRTTKGVFHIADAGLPVPADKIAVPRATFTRMLGFALQPPDALMELPFTSEQEDRARCHVSLLLRPLVIPEVPGVIEEKRSEIRFFAPGNLVSNLDFVESIFGNAGDPNLPENDAGLDVHHWTGHTGCVILAPHLTRITKKEAGLPHHDEATEKQREQGMCWTQPDELYNGGTAFKLCARDEKGVMVTIIADNYFGYCKKEVKTQISFSANLFGMAEEEHAGGALVYPSYDLGEEFSGHLHVKRLGHSFEDMVQRFGEIMDLQPEGYAVDKRYPDIIYVSEDVHFDLHSQTVTWPHQGSTQSIKLLEGKTYVRPSGYKVHLEKPPGNRSWRLIGTVAEGLICHKPCTVSGGGKSEISKPVTDAVIQGPVIVAHIKEDLDQVEAILARDFSDRFRDSSKEDTRGILNHERSLGSVIKLLTPSSRDYTDDYNQWLEGIPQYVKELVFVLKRYYRNEWGDQWKEHFTVDLINGKPGNELKLDNRKLITNYMRVGFQDDGLWRTFGLRKDFHPAAKQSLED
;
A
#
# COMPACT_ATOMS: atom_id res chain seq x y z
N MET A 1 -4.09 17.87 -7.72
CA MET A 1 -2.95 17.70 -8.65
C MET A 1 -3.48 17.37 -10.05
N SER A 2 -3.00 18.01 -11.12
CA SER A 2 -3.36 17.66 -12.50
C SER A 2 -2.73 16.32 -12.93
N SER A 3 -3.31 15.64 -13.93
CA SER A 3 -2.77 14.39 -14.49
C SER A 3 -1.32 14.55 -15.00
N SER A 4 -0.95 15.72 -15.52
CA SER A 4 0.41 16.01 -15.97
C SER A 4 1.43 16.08 -14.81
N ASN A 5 0.98 16.41 -13.60
CA ASN A 5 1.82 16.48 -12.42
C ASN A 5 2.09 15.06 -11.86
N LEU A 6 1.06 14.20 -11.82
CA LEU A 6 1.21 12.81 -11.38
C LEU A 6 2.15 11.99 -12.28
N GLN A 7 2.13 12.25 -13.60
CA GLN A 7 3.02 11.57 -14.54
C GLN A 7 4.50 11.94 -14.29
N LYS A 8 4.77 13.21 -13.98
CA LYS A 8 6.13 13.69 -13.69
C LYS A 8 6.63 13.24 -12.32
N LEU A 9 5.76 13.21 -11.32
CA LEU A 9 6.13 12.87 -9.94
C LEU A 9 6.29 11.36 -9.72
N ILE A 10 5.34 10.56 -10.22
CA ILE A 10 5.21 9.12 -9.89
C ILE A 10 4.85 8.24 -11.10
N GLY A 11 4.92 8.77 -12.32
CA GLY A 11 4.73 7.99 -13.56
C GLY A 11 3.28 7.64 -13.94
N LEU A 12 2.29 7.90 -13.08
CA LEU A 12 0.88 7.58 -13.35
C LEU A 12 0.19 8.60 -14.27
N PRO A 13 -0.73 8.19 -15.17
CA PRO A 13 -1.30 6.85 -15.35
C PRO A 13 -0.66 6.04 -16.50
N THR A 14 0.54 6.39 -16.93
CA THR A 14 1.15 5.84 -18.15
C THR A 14 1.30 4.32 -18.05
N PRO A 15 0.83 3.53 -19.04
CA PRO A 15 1.20 2.13 -19.15
C PRO A 15 2.71 2.02 -19.09
N SER A 16 3.23 1.04 -18.34
CA SER A 16 4.67 0.79 -18.30
C SER A 16 5.11 0.26 -19.66
N GLU A 17 5.55 1.15 -20.55
CA GLU A 17 6.25 0.74 -21.75
C GLU A 17 7.53 0.00 -21.34
N VAL A 18 7.71 -1.19 -21.88
CA VAL A 18 8.86 -2.04 -21.55
C VAL A 18 10.14 -1.39 -22.06
N TYR A 19 10.09 -0.73 -23.23
CA TYR A 19 11.22 -0.04 -23.85
C TYR A 19 11.05 1.49 -23.75
N PRO A 20 12.16 2.26 -23.67
CA PRO A 20 12.09 3.71 -23.68
C PRO A 20 11.53 4.24 -25.01
N SER A 21 10.69 5.26 -24.94
CA SER A 21 10.40 6.11 -26.11
C SER A 21 11.68 6.76 -26.65
N GLN A 22 11.75 6.94 -27.97
CA GLN A 22 12.89 7.60 -28.63
C GLN A 22 13.17 8.99 -28.04
N HIS A 23 12.13 9.77 -27.72
CA HIS A 23 12.28 11.09 -27.10
C HIS A 23 12.99 11.04 -25.74
N LEU A 24 12.78 9.98 -24.95
CA LEU A 24 13.42 9.85 -23.63
C LEU A 24 14.90 9.49 -23.79
N VAL A 25 15.25 8.68 -24.78
CA VAL A 25 16.65 8.37 -25.11
C VAL A 25 17.38 9.63 -25.58
N GLU A 26 16.77 10.39 -26.49
CA GLU A 26 17.34 11.67 -26.96
C GLU A 26 17.55 12.65 -25.80
N TYR A 27 16.59 12.73 -24.88
CA TYR A 27 16.71 13.53 -23.67
C TYR A 27 17.91 13.10 -22.79
N ILE A 28 18.07 11.80 -22.54
CA ILE A 28 19.22 11.27 -21.78
C ILE A 28 20.54 11.62 -22.47
N ASN A 29 20.62 11.42 -23.79
CA ASN A 29 21.81 11.75 -24.57
C ASN A 29 22.13 13.24 -24.54
N LEU A 30 21.13 14.13 -24.61
CA LEU A 30 21.34 15.57 -24.46
C LEU A 30 21.93 15.92 -23.09
N LYS A 31 21.45 15.29 -22.00
CA LYS A 31 22.02 15.51 -20.66
C LYS A 31 23.44 14.98 -20.53
N LEU A 32 23.71 13.77 -21.03
CA LEU A 32 25.07 13.21 -21.04
C LEU A 32 26.02 14.13 -21.82
N ALA A 33 25.58 14.59 -22.99
CA ALA A 33 26.32 15.56 -23.78
C ALA A 33 26.52 16.88 -23.01
N ALA A 34 25.50 17.47 -22.40
CA ALA A 34 25.64 18.67 -21.57
C ALA A 34 26.67 18.51 -20.44
N MET A 35 26.75 17.33 -19.83
CA MET A 35 27.75 16.99 -18.83
C MET A 35 29.15 16.72 -19.40
N GLY A 36 29.32 16.62 -20.71
CA GLY A 36 30.58 16.21 -21.32
C GLY A 36 30.87 14.71 -21.17
N CYS A 37 29.84 13.90 -20.91
CA CYS A 37 29.93 12.45 -20.93
C CYS A 37 29.65 11.90 -22.34
N PRO A 38 30.18 10.72 -22.68
CA PRO A 38 29.79 9.95 -23.86
C PRO A 38 28.27 9.73 -23.92
N THR A 39 27.69 9.81 -25.11
CA THR A 39 26.28 9.54 -25.37
C THR A 39 26.08 8.11 -25.88
N ALA A 40 24.90 7.54 -25.70
CA ALA A 40 24.56 6.25 -26.29
C ALA A 40 24.46 6.32 -27.81
N ASP A 41 25.01 5.33 -28.50
CA ASP A 41 24.90 5.20 -29.95
C ASP A 41 23.44 4.96 -30.36
N MET A 42 22.94 5.74 -31.33
CA MET A 42 21.58 5.65 -31.86
C MET A 42 21.63 5.34 -33.35
N ALA A 43 20.73 4.47 -33.82
CA ALA A 43 20.69 4.00 -35.21
C ALA A 43 20.24 5.07 -36.23
N SER A 44 19.79 6.25 -35.80
CA SER A 44 19.43 7.36 -36.68
C SER A 44 20.14 8.65 -36.29
N ASP A 45 20.73 9.34 -37.26
CA ASP A 45 21.18 10.71 -37.10
C ASP A 45 19.96 11.60 -36.81
N SER A 46 19.81 12.03 -35.56
CA SER A 46 18.78 13.00 -35.18
C SER A 46 19.15 14.36 -35.78
N PRO A 47 18.29 14.98 -36.60
CA PRO A 47 18.53 16.33 -37.14
C PRO A 47 18.73 17.41 -36.05
N PHE A 48 18.35 17.09 -34.81
CA PHE A 48 18.47 17.97 -33.65
C PHE A 48 19.91 18.06 -33.11
N LYS A 49 20.77 17.09 -33.44
CA LYS A 49 22.14 16.99 -32.91
C LYS A 49 23.00 18.17 -33.38
N ASP A 50 23.04 18.43 -34.68
CA ASP A 50 23.85 19.52 -35.28
C ASP A 50 23.42 20.92 -34.77
N VAL A 51 22.12 21.13 -34.53
CA VAL A 51 21.58 22.42 -34.06
C VAL A 51 21.82 22.60 -32.56
N ALA A 52 21.79 21.52 -31.78
CA ALA A 52 21.99 21.58 -30.33
C ALA A 52 23.47 21.60 -29.92
N GLU A 53 24.40 21.15 -30.78
CA GLU A 53 25.84 21.08 -30.46
C GLU A 53 26.43 22.40 -29.97
N SER A 54 26.14 23.52 -30.64
CA SER A 54 26.63 24.84 -30.23
C SER A 54 26.04 25.30 -28.89
N LEU A 55 24.77 24.97 -28.63
CA LEU A 55 24.11 25.28 -27.36
C LEU A 55 24.67 24.43 -26.21
N ILE A 56 24.89 23.14 -26.45
CA ILE A 56 25.50 22.20 -25.51
C ILE A 56 26.94 22.62 -25.20
N ALA A 57 27.73 22.98 -26.22
CA ALA A 57 29.10 23.45 -26.03
C ALA A 57 29.16 24.73 -25.20
N ASN A 58 28.27 25.70 -25.46
CA ASN A 58 28.16 26.91 -24.66
C ASN A 58 27.75 26.60 -23.21
N HIS A 59 26.76 25.71 -23.03
CA HIS A 59 26.32 25.28 -21.71
C HIS A 59 27.45 24.59 -20.93
N ARG A 60 28.28 23.76 -21.58
CA ARG A 60 29.48 23.16 -20.95
C ARG A 60 30.45 24.20 -20.43
N GLU A 61 30.71 25.27 -21.17
CA GLU A 61 31.59 26.36 -20.72
C GLU A 61 30.99 27.15 -19.56
N GLN A 62 29.67 27.35 -19.55
CA GLN A 62 28.96 27.96 -18.43
C GLN A 62 29.02 27.08 -17.17
N GLU A 63 28.78 25.78 -17.31
CA GLU A 63 28.93 24.78 -16.23
C GLU A 63 30.36 24.75 -15.68
N ARG A 64 31.37 24.91 -16.54
CA ARG A 64 32.78 25.03 -16.10
C ARG A 64 33.00 26.26 -15.22
N LEU A 65 32.34 27.39 -15.50
CA LEU A 65 32.39 28.59 -14.65
C LEU A 65 31.62 28.39 -13.34
N LEU A 66 30.55 27.59 -13.37
CA LEU A 66 29.72 27.24 -12.21
C LEU A 66 30.19 25.96 -11.49
N ALA A 67 31.40 25.45 -11.77
CA ALA A 67 31.86 24.14 -11.29
C ALA A 67 31.85 24.00 -9.75
N ASN A 68 31.85 25.11 -9.02
CA ASN A 68 31.79 25.14 -7.55
C ASN A 68 30.38 25.40 -7.00
N TYR A 69 29.40 25.69 -7.84
CA TYR A 69 28.03 25.91 -7.40
C TYR A 69 27.42 24.58 -6.90
N LEU A 70 26.71 24.66 -5.77
CA LEU A 70 25.89 23.58 -5.25
C LEU A 70 24.45 24.09 -5.27
N CYS A 71 23.53 23.23 -5.69
CA CYS A 71 22.10 23.55 -5.57
C CYS A 71 21.75 23.86 -4.09
N PRO A 72 20.67 24.61 -3.80
CA PRO A 72 20.36 25.04 -2.44
C PRO A 72 20.34 23.91 -1.39
N ALA A 73 19.80 22.75 -1.75
CA ALA A 73 19.79 21.57 -0.88
C ALA A 73 21.22 21.04 -0.60
N ASP A 74 22.04 20.88 -1.64
CA ASP A 74 23.42 20.43 -1.51
C ASP A 74 24.28 21.45 -0.75
N TRP A 75 24.02 22.74 -0.92
CA TRP A 75 24.67 23.81 -0.17
C TRP A 75 24.33 23.73 1.32
N ARG A 76 23.07 23.53 1.70
CA ARG A 76 22.66 23.33 3.11
C ARG A 76 23.39 22.15 3.74
N ILE A 77 23.50 21.04 3.01
CA ILE A 77 24.24 19.85 3.45
C ILE A 77 25.74 20.16 3.60
N GLN A 78 26.35 20.80 2.61
CA GLN A 78 27.78 21.11 2.62
C GLN A 78 28.13 22.08 3.76
N GLN A 79 27.35 23.13 3.97
CA GLN A 79 27.53 24.07 5.08
C GLN A 79 27.44 23.38 6.44
N TRP A 80 26.48 22.45 6.57
CA TRP A 80 26.38 21.64 7.78
C TRP A 80 27.60 20.73 7.96
N LEU A 81 28.07 20.05 6.90
CA LEU A 81 29.26 19.20 6.94
C LEU A 81 30.52 19.99 7.34
N GLU A 82 30.70 21.21 6.80
CA GLU A 82 31.80 22.10 7.15
C GLU A 82 31.84 22.43 8.65
N GLY A 83 30.68 22.69 9.26
CA GLY A 83 30.57 22.92 10.69
C GLY A 83 30.71 21.64 11.53
N PHE A 84 30.00 20.58 11.16
CA PHE A 84 29.96 19.32 11.90
C PHE A 84 31.34 18.63 11.94
N LEU A 85 32.08 18.69 10.83
CA LEU A 85 33.40 18.07 10.67
C LEU A 85 34.57 19.04 10.95
N ALA A 86 34.32 20.23 11.47
CA ALA A 86 35.37 21.18 11.80
C ALA A 86 36.43 20.55 12.75
N GLY A 87 37.70 20.61 12.33
CA GLY A 87 38.84 20.10 13.10
C GLY A 87 39.15 18.60 12.96
N THR A 88 38.52 17.89 12.02
CA THR A 88 38.82 16.46 11.76
C THR A 88 39.75 16.21 10.56
N GLY A 89 40.20 17.28 9.89
CA GLY A 89 41.06 17.22 8.70
C GLY A 89 40.40 17.91 7.51
N ASP A 90 40.76 17.47 6.31
CA ASP A 90 40.16 17.97 5.06
C ASP A 90 38.71 17.47 4.95
N ILE A 91 37.78 18.43 4.89
CA ILE A 91 36.34 18.15 4.83
C ILE A 91 35.96 17.83 3.38
N PRO A 92 35.43 16.63 3.08
CA PRO A 92 35.03 16.28 1.72
C PRO A 92 33.93 17.20 1.19
N ARG A 93 34.00 17.54 -0.09
CA ARG A 93 33.00 18.35 -0.80
C ARG A 93 32.06 17.44 -1.60
N LEU A 94 30.76 17.66 -1.48
CA LEU A 94 29.76 16.98 -2.31
C LEU A 94 30.01 17.22 -3.81
N PRO A 95 29.69 16.24 -4.68
CA PRO A 95 29.89 16.37 -6.12
C PRO A 95 28.92 17.42 -6.68
N SER A 96 29.45 18.52 -7.18
CA SER A 96 28.67 19.57 -7.86
C SER A 96 28.17 19.12 -9.23
N LYS A 97 28.93 18.26 -9.91
CA LYS A 97 28.60 17.75 -11.24
C LYS A 97 28.06 16.33 -11.17
N THR A 98 26.74 16.21 -11.22
CA THR A 98 26.02 14.91 -11.22
C THR A 98 25.00 14.86 -12.35
N PHE A 99 24.68 13.66 -12.81
CA PHE A 99 23.53 13.43 -13.66
C PHE A 99 22.29 13.54 -12.78
N VAL A 100 21.67 14.72 -12.76
CA VAL A 100 20.46 14.97 -12.01
C VAL A 100 19.29 14.21 -12.64
N LEU A 101 18.55 13.46 -11.84
CA LEU A 101 17.30 12.82 -12.23
C LEU A 101 16.15 13.78 -11.96
N ASP A 102 15.83 14.63 -12.93
CA ASP A 102 14.83 15.69 -12.81
C ASP A 102 13.42 15.27 -13.27
N ARG A 103 13.28 14.03 -13.75
CA ARG A 103 12.03 13.49 -14.26
C ARG A 103 11.90 11.99 -14.00
N HIS A 104 10.71 11.58 -13.58
CA HIS A 104 10.33 10.18 -13.42
C HIS A 104 10.59 9.34 -14.68
N GLY A 105 11.24 8.20 -14.49
CA GLY A 105 11.51 7.20 -15.53
C GLY A 105 12.86 7.35 -16.22
N VAL A 106 13.57 8.47 -16.02
CA VAL A 106 14.95 8.61 -16.52
C VAL A 106 15.87 7.60 -15.83
N ALA A 107 15.74 7.44 -14.51
CA ALA A 107 16.54 6.51 -13.72
C ALA A 107 16.39 5.06 -14.20
N ARG A 108 15.14 4.63 -14.46
CA ARG A 108 14.84 3.29 -14.99
C ARG A 108 15.55 3.02 -16.30
N ASN A 109 15.54 4.00 -17.21
CA ASN A 109 16.17 3.83 -18.51
C ASN A 109 17.68 3.88 -18.46
N LEU A 110 18.25 4.65 -17.53
CA LEU A 110 19.69 4.63 -17.26
C LEU A 110 20.18 3.31 -16.65
N SER A 111 19.27 2.49 -16.08
CA SER A 111 19.59 1.26 -15.35
C SER A 111 19.87 0.05 -16.24
N LEU A 112 19.72 0.18 -17.56
CA LEU A 112 19.94 -0.84 -18.58
C LEU A 112 20.61 -0.20 -19.80
N PRO A 113 21.27 -0.97 -20.68
CA PRO A 113 21.86 -0.44 -21.90
C PRO A 113 20.80 0.15 -22.83
N ALA A 114 21.16 1.18 -23.60
CA ALA A 114 20.22 1.89 -24.47
C ALA A 114 19.54 0.97 -25.51
N GLN A 115 20.25 -0.04 -26.01
CA GLN A 115 19.77 -0.99 -27.02
C GLN A 115 19.67 -2.43 -26.49
N GLY A 116 19.94 -2.65 -25.20
CA GLY A 116 20.07 -3.96 -24.58
C GLY A 116 19.05 -4.22 -23.47
N ASP A 117 18.82 -5.50 -23.21
CA ASP A 117 17.88 -5.99 -22.20
C ASP A 117 18.58 -6.53 -20.94
N GLU A 118 19.92 -6.50 -20.90
CA GLU A 118 20.71 -7.07 -19.82
C GLU A 118 21.90 -6.19 -19.47
N PHE A 119 22.12 -5.97 -18.17
CA PHE A 119 23.33 -5.35 -17.63
C PHE A 119 23.88 -6.18 -16.48
N LYS A 120 25.21 -6.38 -16.46
CA LYS A 120 25.90 -7.17 -15.45
C LYS A 120 27.14 -6.44 -14.94
N SER A 121 27.26 -6.36 -13.62
CA SER A 121 28.46 -5.91 -12.91
C SER A 121 28.82 -6.88 -11.79
N ASP A 122 29.89 -6.57 -11.04
CA ASP A 122 30.30 -7.34 -9.87
C ASP A 122 29.36 -7.16 -8.65
N ILE A 123 28.39 -6.24 -8.73
CA ILE A 123 27.49 -5.91 -7.62
C ILE A 123 26.00 -6.00 -7.96
N ILE A 124 25.61 -6.01 -9.24
CA ILE A 124 24.21 -6.09 -9.66
C ILE A 124 24.04 -6.68 -11.05
N HIS A 125 23.00 -7.50 -11.23
CA HIS A 125 22.51 -7.96 -12.52
C HIS A 125 21.11 -7.41 -12.78
N SER A 126 20.94 -6.69 -13.89
CA SER A 126 19.70 -6.02 -14.26
C SER A 126 19.16 -6.59 -15.57
N TYR A 127 17.84 -6.73 -15.66
CA TYR A 127 17.15 -7.28 -16.83
C TYR A 127 15.89 -6.48 -17.17
N ARG A 128 15.64 -6.30 -18.46
CA ARG A 128 14.33 -5.89 -18.98
C ARG A 128 13.46 -7.14 -19.12
N ILE A 129 12.25 -7.11 -18.57
CA ILE A 129 11.30 -8.23 -18.64
C ILE A 129 9.92 -7.71 -19.05
N ALA A 130 9.02 -8.62 -19.45
CA ALA A 130 7.68 -8.26 -19.90
C ALA A 130 6.87 -7.45 -18.87
N GLN A 131 7.14 -7.66 -17.57
CA GLN A 131 6.48 -6.97 -16.46
C GLN A 131 7.14 -5.64 -16.07
N GLY A 132 8.29 -5.28 -16.63
CA GLY A 132 9.06 -4.09 -16.26
C GLY A 132 10.57 -4.36 -16.18
N VAL A 133 11.19 -4.04 -15.04
CA VAL A 133 12.62 -4.24 -14.79
C VAL A 133 12.85 -5.18 -13.61
N LEU A 134 13.88 -6.01 -13.70
CA LEU A 134 14.34 -6.91 -12.64
C LEU A 134 15.78 -6.55 -12.28
N HIS A 135 16.04 -6.34 -10.99
CA HIS A 135 17.36 -6.01 -10.48
C HIS A 135 17.75 -6.98 -9.36
N ASN A 136 18.83 -7.72 -9.57
CA ASN A 136 19.38 -8.71 -8.64
C ASN A 136 20.73 -8.21 -8.11
N PRO A 137 20.77 -7.49 -6.97
CA PRO A 137 22.03 -7.13 -6.32
C PRO A 137 22.71 -8.39 -5.74
N VAL A 138 24.03 -8.35 -5.55
CA VAL A 138 24.79 -9.50 -5.02
C VAL A 138 24.31 -9.92 -3.63
N ASN A 139 23.96 -8.95 -2.77
CA ASN A 139 23.31 -9.22 -1.50
C ASN A 139 21.79 -9.22 -1.69
N ASP A 140 21.16 -10.38 -1.54
CA ASP A 140 19.72 -10.60 -1.79
C ASP A 140 18.82 -10.19 -0.61
N ARG A 141 19.40 -9.88 0.54
CA ARG A 141 18.68 -9.55 1.78
C ARG A 141 19.42 -8.55 2.65
N ARG A 142 18.65 -7.86 3.48
CA ARG A 142 19.15 -6.90 4.47
C ARG A 142 19.63 -7.58 5.74
N THR A 143 20.78 -7.16 6.25
CA THR A 143 21.26 -7.49 7.61
C THR A 143 20.92 -6.37 8.59
N THR A 144 20.59 -6.70 9.84
CA THR A 144 20.27 -5.71 10.90
C THR A 144 21.29 -5.69 12.03
N LYS A 145 21.91 -6.83 12.36
CA LYS A 145 22.89 -6.95 13.43
C LYS A 145 24.20 -6.30 13.03
N GLY A 146 24.64 -5.28 13.79
CA GLY A 146 25.94 -4.62 13.57
C GLY A 146 26.02 -3.78 12.28
N VAL A 147 24.89 -3.26 11.80
CA VAL A 147 24.83 -2.54 10.51
C VAL A 147 24.63 -1.04 10.69
N PHE A 148 24.09 -0.59 11.83
CA PHE A 148 23.75 0.83 12.03
C PHE A 148 24.79 1.52 12.91
N HIS A 149 25.64 2.30 12.26
CA HIS A 149 26.72 3.06 12.86
C HIS A 149 26.36 4.56 12.86
N ILE A 150 26.82 5.26 13.88
CA ILE A 150 26.51 6.68 14.07
C ILE A 150 27.79 7.41 14.50
N ALA A 151 28.10 8.51 13.82
CA ALA A 151 29.16 9.41 14.23
C ALA A 151 28.88 9.93 15.66
N ASP A 152 29.82 9.72 16.57
CA ASP A 152 29.76 10.13 17.97
C ASP A 152 30.04 11.62 18.10
N ALA A 153 29.14 12.42 17.52
CA ALA A 153 29.11 13.87 17.51
C ALA A 153 27.67 14.33 17.20
N GLY A 154 27.26 15.49 17.72
CA GLY A 154 25.88 15.97 17.62
C GLY A 154 24.96 15.31 18.64
N LEU A 155 23.86 14.73 18.17
CA LEU A 155 22.88 14.08 19.06
C LEU A 155 23.41 12.77 19.66
N PRO A 156 23.02 12.41 20.91
CA PRO A 156 23.47 11.19 21.58
C PRO A 156 23.32 9.93 20.72
N VAL A 157 24.32 9.06 20.75
CA VAL A 157 24.27 7.75 20.07
C VAL A 157 23.47 6.77 20.94
N PRO A 158 22.38 6.16 20.43
CA PRO A 158 21.63 5.16 21.19
C PRO A 158 22.48 3.94 21.55
N ALA A 159 22.20 3.34 22.71
CA ALA A 159 23.00 2.24 23.27
C ALA A 159 23.08 1.00 22.36
N ASP A 160 22.07 0.77 21.53
CA ASP A 160 22.01 -0.36 20.61
C ASP A 160 22.72 -0.08 19.26
N LYS A 161 23.36 1.08 19.11
CA LYS A 161 24.09 1.50 17.90
C LYS A 161 25.60 1.54 18.15
N ILE A 162 26.36 1.43 17.07
CA ILE A 162 27.81 1.52 17.12
C ILE A 162 28.23 2.99 17.01
N ALA A 163 28.95 3.48 18.02
CA ALA A 163 29.47 4.84 18.07
C ALA A 163 30.79 4.93 17.31
N VAL A 164 30.87 5.83 16.32
CA VAL A 164 32.00 5.95 15.41
C VAL A 164 32.70 7.29 15.62
N PRO A 165 34.03 7.36 15.76
CA PRO A 165 34.73 8.63 15.89
C PRO A 165 34.39 9.60 14.74
N ARG A 166 34.19 10.87 15.06
CA ARG A 166 33.88 11.93 14.08
C ARG A 166 34.91 12.02 12.93
N ALA A 167 36.20 11.81 13.24
CA ALA A 167 37.26 11.76 12.24
C ALA A 167 37.15 10.55 11.30
N THR A 168 36.68 9.40 11.81
CA THR A 168 36.39 8.23 10.98
C THR A 168 35.24 8.49 10.01
N PHE A 169 34.18 9.20 10.45
CA PHE A 169 33.13 9.64 9.54
C PHE A 169 33.67 10.53 8.41
N THR A 170 34.57 11.46 8.74
CA THR A 170 35.20 12.37 7.75
C THR A 170 35.95 11.58 6.68
N ARG A 171 36.77 10.61 7.09
CA ARG A 171 37.52 9.74 6.17
C ARG A 171 36.60 8.88 5.31
N MET A 172 35.59 8.26 5.93
CA MET A 172 34.60 7.44 5.23
C MET A 172 33.81 8.24 4.20
N LEU A 173 33.43 9.48 4.51
CA LEU A 173 32.78 10.38 3.56
C LEU A 173 33.71 10.70 2.38
N GLY A 174 35.00 10.94 2.64
CA GLY A 174 36.00 11.15 1.60
C GLY A 174 36.09 9.96 0.63
N PHE A 175 36.18 8.74 1.17
CA PHE A 175 36.17 7.52 0.36
C PHE A 175 34.83 7.31 -0.37
N ALA A 176 33.69 7.64 0.26
CA ALA A 176 32.36 7.47 -0.31
C ALA A 176 32.17 8.31 -1.59
N LEU A 177 32.75 9.52 -1.60
CA LEU A 177 32.68 10.47 -2.70
C LEU A 177 33.76 10.23 -3.78
N GLN A 178 34.59 9.20 -3.62
CA GLN A 178 35.61 8.78 -4.57
C GLN A 178 35.43 7.30 -4.94
N PRO A 179 34.29 6.91 -5.54
CA PRO A 179 34.07 5.56 -6.00
C PRO A 179 35.05 5.18 -7.13
N PRO A 180 35.41 3.89 -7.28
CA PRO A 180 36.25 3.44 -8.38
C PRO A 180 35.52 3.60 -9.73
N ASP A 181 36.29 3.80 -10.81
CA ASP A 181 35.76 4.00 -12.17
C ASP A 181 34.71 2.99 -12.60
N ALA A 182 34.92 1.69 -12.30
CA ALA A 182 33.97 0.63 -12.64
C ALA A 182 32.59 0.81 -11.98
N LEU A 183 32.56 1.40 -10.78
CA LEU A 183 31.33 1.70 -10.06
C LEU A 183 30.64 2.97 -10.61
N MET A 184 31.41 3.84 -11.26
CA MET A 184 30.90 5.08 -11.88
C MET A 184 30.30 4.86 -13.27
N GLU A 185 30.56 3.73 -13.92
CA GLU A 185 30.03 3.41 -15.26
C GLU A 185 28.49 3.36 -15.25
N LEU A 186 27.87 4.12 -16.15
CA LEU A 186 26.42 4.09 -16.38
C LEU A 186 26.04 2.86 -17.20
N PRO A 187 25.04 2.05 -16.77
CA PRO A 187 24.54 0.93 -17.56
C PRO A 187 24.07 1.33 -18.96
N PHE A 188 23.51 2.53 -19.10
CA PHE A 188 23.00 3.05 -20.37
C PHE A 188 23.97 2.99 -21.55
N THR A 189 25.26 3.24 -21.28
CA THR A 189 26.33 3.25 -22.28
C THR A 189 27.28 2.07 -22.08
N SER A 190 26.85 0.96 -21.47
CA SER A 190 27.79 -0.13 -21.12
C SER A 190 28.20 -1.01 -22.31
N GLU A 191 27.42 -0.99 -23.40
CA GLU A 191 27.65 -1.82 -24.60
C GLU A 191 28.60 -1.21 -25.63
N GLN A 192 29.03 0.05 -25.42
CA GLN A 192 29.98 0.76 -26.27
C GLN A 192 31.39 0.81 -25.63
N GLU A 193 32.39 1.14 -26.46
CA GLU A 193 33.78 1.29 -26.01
C GLU A 193 33.96 2.53 -25.12
N ASP A 194 33.41 3.68 -25.54
CA ASP A 194 33.48 4.93 -24.78
C ASP A 194 32.29 5.07 -23.82
N ARG A 195 32.50 4.69 -22.57
CA ARG A 195 31.43 4.57 -21.56
C ARG A 195 31.32 5.81 -20.69
N ALA A 196 30.09 6.27 -20.45
CA ALA A 196 29.83 7.35 -19.52
C ALA A 196 30.10 6.93 -18.07
N ARG A 197 30.86 7.77 -17.36
CA ARG A 197 31.17 7.63 -15.92
C ARG A 197 30.77 8.89 -15.19
N CYS A 198 29.79 8.81 -14.29
CA CYS A 198 29.36 9.95 -13.51
C CYS A 198 28.62 9.54 -12.23
N HIS A 199 28.56 10.48 -11.27
CA HIS A 199 27.59 10.39 -10.20
C HIS A 199 26.20 10.71 -10.74
N VAL A 200 25.19 10.06 -10.19
CA VAL A 200 23.77 10.32 -10.44
C VAL A 200 23.17 10.86 -9.14
N SER A 201 22.26 11.83 -9.24
CA SER A 201 21.59 12.37 -8.05
C SER A 201 20.09 12.54 -8.23
N LEU A 202 19.36 12.49 -7.11
CA LEU A 202 17.90 12.61 -7.06
C LEU A 202 17.50 13.51 -5.89
N LEU A 203 16.54 14.40 -6.11
CA LEU A 203 15.86 15.14 -5.04
C LEU A 203 14.54 14.43 -4.71
N LEU A 204 14.34 14.14 -3.43
CA LEU A 204 13.08 13.63 -2.89
C LEU A 204 12.45 14.68 -1.97
N ARG A 205 11.11 14.71 -1.93
CA ARG A 205 10.33 15.49 -0.96
C ARG A 205 9.37 14.60 -0.18
N PRO A 206 9.87 13.67 0.67
CA PRO A 206 8.99 12.74 1.36
C PRO A 206 8.07 13.44 2.37
N LEU A 207 6.85 12.94 2.49
CA LEU A 207 5.85 13.40 3.45
C LEU A 207 6.33 13.13 4.89
N VAL A 208 6.20 14.13 5.76
CA VAL A 208 6.50 14.02 7.19
C VAL A 208 5.27 14.31 8.02
N ILE A 209 4.53 15.36 7.67
CA ILE A 209 3.32 15.78 8.38
C ILE A 209 2.15 15.77 7.40
N PRO A 210 1.17 14.87 7.55
CA PRO A 210 -0.01 14.87 6.72
C PRO A 210 -0.86 16.12 6.97
N GLU A 211 -1.57 16.58 5.94
CA GLU A 211 -2.54 17.67 6.08
C GLU A 211 -3.69 17.24 7.01
N VAL A 212 -4.07 18.13 7.92
CA VAL A 212 -5.33 18.04 8.67
C VAL A 212 -6.08 19.36 8.47
N PRO A 213 -7.19 19.37 7.72
CA PRO A 213 -7.91 20.60 7.37
C PRO A 213 -8.26 21.45 8.59
N GLY A 214 -7.90 22.73 8.55
CA GLY A 214 -8.12 23.68 9.65
C GLY A 214 -7.14 23.55 10.83
N VAL A 215 -6.17 22.63 10.78
CA VAL A 215 -5.19 22.40 11.85
C VAL A 215 -3.76 22.63 11.35
N ILE A 216 -3.32 21.89 10.33
CA ILE A 216 -1.95 21.98 9.79
C ILE A 216 -1.92 21.62 8.30
N GLU A 217 -1.16 22.40 7.54
CA GLU A 217 -0.85 22.11 6.13
C GLU A 217 0.14 20.94 6.05
N GLU A 218 0.10 20.22 4.92
CA GLU A 218 1.08 19.17 4.65
C GLU A 218 2.52 19.70 4.72
N LYS A 219 3.42 18.97 5.40
CA LYS A 219 4.86 19.28 5.40
C LYS A 219 5.71 18.10 4.98
N ARG A 220 6.70 18.39 4.14
CA ARG A 220 7.68 17.46 3.58
C ARG A 220 9.08 17.86 4.02
N SER A 221 9.97 16.89 4.20
CA SER A 221 11.42 17.18 4.22
C SER A 221 11.97 17.17 2.80
N GLU A 222 13.25 17.54 2.62
CA GLU A 222 13.98 17.29 1.38
C GLU A 222 15.11 16.29 1.62
N ILE A 223 15.36 15.40 0.66
CA ILE A 223 16.48 14.45 0.73
C ILE A 223 17.22 14.42 -0.60
N ARG A 224 18.54 14.56 -0.54
CA ARG A 224 19.46 14.42 -1.68
C ARG A 224 20.07 13.03 -1.69
N PHE A 225 19.75 12.25 -2.72
CA PHE A 225 20.35 10.94 -2.96
C PHE A 225 21.49 11.06 -3.96
N PHE A 226 22.64 10.51 -3.62
CA PHE A 226 23.82 10.40 -4.49
C PHE A 226 24.20 8.93 -4.65
N ALA A 227 24.43 8.55 -5.90
CA ALA A 227 24.90 7.22 -6.23
C ALA A 227 25.91 7.29 -7.38
N PRO A 228 26.90 6.39 -7.42
CA PRO A 228 27.65 6.11 -8.64
C PRO A 228 26.73 5.62 -9.77
N GLY A 229 27.11 5.85 -11.03
CA GLY A 229 26.31 5.50 -12.21
C GLY A 229 25.79 4.06 -12.25
N ASN A 230 26.59 3.10 -11.82
CA ASN A 230 26.25 1.68 -11.81
C ASN A 230 25.08 1.35 -10.86
N LEU A 231 24.80 2.24 -9.89
CA LEU A 231 23.75 2.11 -8.90
C LEU A 231 22.51 2.96 -9.19
N VAL A 232 22.34 3.44 -10.43
CA VAL A 232 21.17 4.25 -10.81
C VAL A 232 19.83 3.54 -10.62
N SER A 233 19.80 2.21 -10.64
CA SER A 233 18.61 1.41 -10.30
C SER A 233 18.11 1.68 -8.88
N ASN A 234 19.01 1.96 -7.93
CA ASN A 234 18.63 2.30 -6.57
C ASN A 234 17.87 3.63 -6.51
N LEU A 235 18.18 4.56 -7.42
CA LEU A 235 17.50 5.84 -7.55
C LEU A 235 16.14 5.67 -8.24
N ASP A 236 16.00 4.81 -9.26
CA ASP A 236 14.67 4.40 -9.81
C ASP A 236 13.77 3.83 -8.70
N PHE A 237 14.34 2.99 -7.84
CA PHE A 237 13.61 2.37 -6.74
C PHE A 237 13.06 3.40 -5.73
N VAL A 238 13.88 4.34 -5.24
CA VAL A 238 13.39 5.35 -4.28
C VAL A 238 12.52 6.42 -4.96
N GLU A 239 12.78 6.75 -6.22
CA GLU A 239 11.93 7.61 -7.05
C GLU A 239 10.52 7.01 -7.18
N SER A 240 10.42 5.72 -7.48
CA SER A 240 9.14 5.03 -7.64
C SER A 240 8.32 4.95 -6.33
N ILE A 241 8.98 5.01 -5.17
CA ILE A 241 8.31 4.95 -3.86
C ILE A 241 7.95 6.35 -3.35
N PHE A 242 8.86 7.31 -3.46
CA PHE A 242 8.77 8.61 -2.78
C PHE A 242 8.56 9.80 -3.73
N GLY A 243 8.57 9.55 -5.04
CA GLY A 243 8.39 10.53 -6.10
C GLY A 243 9.66 11.27 -6.50
N ASN A 244 9.64 11.92 -7.65
CA ASN A 244 10.70 12.80 -8.15
C ASN A 244 10.38 14.27 -7.84
N ALA A 245 11.26 14.99 -7.15
CA ALA A 245 11.04 16.40 -6.79
C ALA A 245 11.67 17.41 -7.79
N GLY A 246 12.06 16.95 -8.98
CA GLY A 246 12.58 17.77 -10.06
C GLY A 246 14.08 18.09 -9.94
N ASP A 247 14.51 19.03 -10.77
CA ASP A 247 15.88 19.55 -10.76
C ASP A 247 16.10 20.46 -9.53
N PRO A 248 17.01 20.13 -8.60
CA PRO A 248 17.23 20.90 -7.39
C PRO A 248 17.89 22.27 -7.66
N ASN A 249 18.40 22.53 -8.87
CA ASN A 249 18.95 23.85 -9.23
C ASN A 249 17.87 24.88 -9.54
N LEU A 250 16.63 24.44 -9.75
CA LEU A 250 15.50 25.31 -10.03
C LEU A 250 14.92 25.88 -8.73
N PRO A 251 14.71 27.20 -8.62
CA PRO A 251 14.11 27.82 -7.43
C PRO A 251 12.75 27.23 -7.06
N GLU A 252 11.96 26.78 -8.04
CA GLU A 252 10.66 26.14 -7.81
C GLU A 252 10.75 24.85 -6.98
N ASN A 253 11.93 24.21 -6.96
CA ASN A 253 12.21 22.99 -6.21
C ASN A 253 13.05 23.24 -4.95
N ASP A 254 13.41 24.48 -4.64
CA ASP A 254 14.13 24.82 -3.41
C ASP A 254 13.18 24.83 -2.22
N ALA A 255 13.37 23.87 -1.31
CA ALA A 255 12.59 23.78 -0.09
C ALA A 255 12.65 25.03 0.80
N GLY A 256 13.77 25.75 0.77
CA GLY A 256 13.96 26.97 1.54
C GLY A 256 13.04 28.11 1.14
N LEU A 257 12.49 28.08 -0.09
CA LEU A 257 11.55 29.09 -0.58
C LEU A 257 10.09 28.73 -0.25
N ASP A 258 9.80 27.46 0.02
CA ASP A 258 8.47 26.95 0.40
C ASP A 258 8.41 26.61 1.90
N VAL A 259 8.45 27.67 2.73
CA VAL A 259 8.41 27.56 4.19
C VAL A 259 7.11 26.95 4.74
N HIS A 260 6.03 26.99 3.95
CA HIS A 260 4.73 26.45 4.33
C HIS A 260 4.71 24.93 4.27
N HIS A 261 5.34 24.31 3.27
CA HIS A 261 5.30 22.86 3.09
C HIS A 261 6.64 22.18 3.32
N TRP A 262 7.65 22.88 3.84
CA TRP A 262 8.91 22.31 4.29
C TRP A 262 8.96 22.17 5.82
N THR A 263 9.56 21.08 6.30
CA THR A 263 9.81 20.88 7.74
C THR A 263 11.03 21.63 8.26
N GLY A 264 11.83 22.26 7.39
CA GLY A 264 13.12 22.86 7.77
C GLY A 264 14.28 21.86 7.85
N HIS A 265 14.04 20.59 7.51
CA HIS A 265 15.02 19.51 7.63
C HIS A 265 15.52 19.03 6.27
N THR A 266 16.82 18.74 6.20
CA THR A 266 17.53 18.32 4.98
C THR A 266 18.23 16.98 5.20
N GLY A 267 17.99 16.04 4.30
CA GLY A 267 18.60 14.72 4.30
C GLY A 267 19.62 14.54 3.17
N CYS A 268 20.62 13.69 3.39
CA CYS A 268 21.57 13.25 2.38
C CYS A 268 21.81 11.75 2.50
N VAL A 269 21.79 11.04 1.37
CA VAL A 269 22.12 9.61 1.30
C VAL A 269 23.14 9.38 0.21
N ILE A 270 24.23 8.67 0.52
CA ILE A 270 25.32 8.36 -0.40
C ILE A 270 25.50 6.85 -0.47
N LEU A 271 25.34 6.26 -1.66
CA LEU A 271 25.61 4.84 -1.87
C LEU A 271 27.09 4.61 -2.20
N ALA A 272 27.75 3.76 -1.42
CA ALA A 272 29.20 3.52 -1.50
C ALA A 272 29.57 2.08 -1.10
N PRO A 273 29.11 1.05 -1.84
CA PRO A 273 29.37 -0.36 -1.50
C PRO A 273 30.86 -0.74 -1.45
N HIS A 274 31.72 0.04 -2.12
CA HIS A 274 33.18 -0.16 -2.11
C HIS A 274 33.80 0.07 -0.72
N LEU A 275 33.11 0.73 0.21
CA LEU A 275 33.62 0.98 1.56
C LEU A 275 33.79 -0.28 2.42
N THR A 276 33.17 -1.40 2.02
CA THR A 276 33.39 -2.70 2.66
C THR A 276 34.84 -3.20 2.53
N ARG A 277 35.64 -2.59 1.64
CA ARG A 277 37.06 -2.94 1.42
C ARG A 277 38.03 -2.05 2.21
N ILE A 278 37.55 -1.03 2.92
CA ILE A 278 38.38 -0.11 3.68
C ILE A 278 38.83 -0.77 4.99
N THR A 279 40.11 -0.68 5.32
CA THR A 279 40.62 -1.17 6.60
C THR A 279 40.23 -0.24 7.74
N LYS A 280 40.08 -0.79 8.95
CA LYS A 280 39.88 -0.01 10.18
C LYS A 280 40.98 1.04 10.38
N LYS A 281 42.21 0.72 9.98
CA LYS A 281 43.34 1.65 10.05
C LYS A 281 43.19 2.82 9.09
N GLU A 282 42.84 2.58 7.83
CA GLU A 282 42.55 3.65 6.84
C GLU A 282 41.33 4.49 7.25
N ALA A 283 40.35 3.86 7.91
CA ALA A 283 39.23 4.53 8.54
C ALA A 283 39.63 5.44 9.73
N GLY A 284 40.91 5.43 10.14
CA GLY A 284 41.43 6.23 11.24
C GLY A 284 41.00 5.75 12.63
N LEU A 285 40.64 4.46 12.77
CA LEU A 285 40.37 3.87 14.08
C LEU A 285 41.69 3.64 14.85
N PRO A 286 41.66 3.68 16.19
CA PRO A 286 42.85 3.46 17.01
C PRO A 286 43.29 1.99 16.98
N HIS A 287 44.58 1.76 17.26
CA HIS A 287 45.05 0.43 17.61
C HIS A 287 44.36 -0.02 18.91
N HIS A 288 44.16 -1.33 19.08
CA HIS A 288 43.45 -1.91 20.22
C HIS A 288 43.96 -1.38 21.57
N ASP A 289 45.27 -1.24 21.72
CA ASP A 289 45.91 -0.78 22.96
C ASP A 289 45.62 0.70 23.30
N GLU A 290 45.28 1.50 22.29
CA GLU A 290 44.93 2.92 22.42
C GLU A 290 43.40 3.14 22.47
N ALA A 291 42.62 2.10 22.21
CA ALA A 291 41.17 2.15 22.17
C ALA A 291 40.54 2.14 23.58
N THR A 292 39.44 2.88 23.73
CA THR A 292 38.61 2.81 24.93
C THR A 292 37.90 1.46 25.04
N GLU A 293 37.43 1.10 26.24
CA GLU A 293 36.65 -0.13 26.47
C GLU A 293 35.44 -0.22 25.53
N LYS A 294 34.67 0.86 25.41
CA LYS A 294 33.52 0.95 24.48
C LYS A 294 33.94 0.73 23.02
N GLN A 295 35.07 1.30 22.59
CA GLN A 295 35.56 1.09 21.21
C GLN A 295 35.94 -0.38 20.97
N ARG A 296 36.56 -1.04 21.94
CA ARG A 296 36.90 -2.47 21.85
C ARG A 296 35.64 -3.34 21.79
N GLU A 297 34.68 -3.09 22.66
CA GLU A 297 33.39 -3.80 22.68
C GLU A 297 32.60 -3.66 21.38
N GLN A 298 32.63 -2.47 20.79
CA GLN A 298 31.92 -2.16 19.55
C GLN A 298 32.73 -2.47 18.28
N GLY A 299 33.93 -3.04 18.41
CA GLY A 299 34.80 -3.37 17.27
C GLY A 299 35.37 -2.16 16.53
N MET A 300 35.37 -0.98 17.15
CA MET A 300 35.87 0.30 16.64
C MET A 300 37.36 0.51 16.96
N CYS A 301 38.15 -0.55 16.81
CA CYS A 301 39.62 -0.56 16.90
C CYS A 301 40.18 -1.74 16.10
N TRP A 302 41.49 -1.72 15.82
CA TRP A 302 42.18 -2.78 15.09
C TRP A 302 43.39 -3.31 15.86
N THR A 303 43.70 -4.59 15.68
CA THR A 303 44.90 -5.24 16.19
C THR A 303 45.87 -5.52 15.04
N GLN A 304 45.35 -5.98 13.90
CA GLN A 304 46.12 -6.14 12.67
C GLN A 304 45.80 -5.01 11.67
N PRO A 305 46.80 -4.44 10.96
CA PRO A 305 46.59 -3.32 10.04
C PRO A 305 45.63 -3.57 8.88
N ASP A 306 45.43 -4.83 8.49
CA ASP A 306 44.62 -5.29 7.37
C ASP A 306 43.17 -5.63 7.75
N GLU A 307 42.79 -5.46 9.02
CA GLU A 307 41.41 -5.68 9.46
C GLU A 307 40.44 -4.75 8.74
N LEU A 308 39.47 -5.33 8.03
CA LEU A 308 38.42 -4.58 7.34
C LEU A 308 37.45 -3.92 8.33
N TYR A 309 37.01 -2.71 7.98
CA TYR A 309 35.94 -2.04 8.70
C TYR A 309 34.66 -2.87 8.67
N ASN A 310 34.01 -3.00 9.82
CA ASN A 310 32.86 -3.89 10.03
C ASN A 310 33.07 -5.35 9.56
N GLY A 311 34.32 -5.83 9.55
CA GLY A 311 34.66 -7.16 9.04
C GLY A 311 34.38 -7.35 7.54
N GLY A 312 34.32 -6.26 6.77
CA GLY A 312 34.00 -6.29 5.34
C GLY A 312 32.53 -6.53 5.02
N THR A 313 31.64 -6.38 6.01
CA THR A 313 30.20 -6.56 5.84
C THR A 313 29.47 -5.23 5.66
N ALA A 314 28.27 -5.27 5.08
CA ALA A 314 27.43 -4.11 4.86
C ALA A 314 27.18 -3.31 6.15
N PHE A 315 27.26 -1.98 6.04
CA PHE A 315 26.91 -1.04 7.11
C PHE A 315 26.26 0.21 6.54
N LYS A 316 25.60 0.97 7.42
CA LYS A 316 25.26 2.36 7.18
C LYS A 316 25.88 3.22 8.28
N LEU A 317 26.45 4.34 7.89
CA LEU A 317 27.15 5.27 8.77
C LEU A 317 26.49 6.65 8.68
N CYS A 318 25.90 7.08 9.79
CA CYS A 318 25.06 8.28 9.85
C CYS A 318 25.71 9.37 10.71
N ALA A 319 25.59 10.62 10.28
CA ALA A 319 25.89 11.81 11.08
C ALA A 319 24.67 12.75 11.07
N ARG A 320 24.36 13.33 12.23
CA ARG A 320 23.18 14.19 12.45
C ARG A 320 23.31 14.96 13.75
N ASP A 321 22.70 16.13 13.81
CA ASP A 321 22.59 16.95 15.02
C ASP A 321 21.25 17.71 15.07
N GLU A 322 21.09 18.59 16.05
CA GLU A 322 19.90 19.40 16.26
C GLU A 322 19.65 20.47 15.19
N LYS A 323 20.60 20.71 14.26
CA LYS A 323 20.44 21.69 13.18
C LYS A 323 19.56 21.19 12.03
N GLY A 324 19.02 19.98 12.14
CA GLY A 324 18.04 19.48 11.18
C GLY A 324 18.62 18.87 9.91
N VAL A 325 19.92 18.53 9.92
CA VAL A 325 20.59 17.86 8.79
C VAL A 325 21.02 16.46 9.18
N MET A 326 20.73 15.47 8.34
CA MET A 326 21.19 14.09 8.48
C MET A 326 21.89 13.62 7.20
N VAL A 327 23.11 13.11 7.33
CA VAL A 327 23.90 12.54 6.23
C VAL A 327 24.19 11.08 6.52
N THR A 328 23.81 10.19 5.61
CA THR A 328 24.04 8.75 5.74
C THR A 328 24.78 8.17 4.54
N ILE A 329 25.84 7.42 4.82
CA ILE A 329 26.58 6.62 3.84
C ILE A 329 26.11 5.17 3.96
N ILE A 330 25.79 4.52 2.84
CA ILE A 330 25.36 3.12 2.80
C ILE A 330 26.40 2.30 2.04
N ALA A 331 27.05 1.36 2.73
CA ALA A 331 28.07 0.48 2.17
C ALA A 331 27.46 -0.85 1.66
N ASP A 332 26.40 -0.74 0.87
CA ASP A 332 25.70 -1.85 0.22
C ASP A 332 24.76 -1.29 -0.87
N ASN A 333 24.33 -2.11 -1.83
CA ASN A 333 23.40 -1.71 -2.89
C ASN A 333 22.03 -2.43 -2.82
N TYR A 334 21.75 -3.23 -1.79
CA TYR A 334 20.43 -3.81 -1.64
C TYR A 334 19.36 -2.72 -1.40
N PHE A 335 18.35 -2.71 -2.26
CA PHE A 335 17.28 -1.70 -2.30
C PHE A 335 16.59 -1.44 -0.95
N GLY A 336 16.48 -2.47 -0.11
CA GLY A 336 15.86 -2.35 1.22
C GLY A 336 16.58 -1.35 2.14
N TYR A 337 17.89 -1.15 1.99
CA TYR A 337 18.61 -0.11 2.73
C TYR A 337 18.17 1.30 2.32
N CYS A 338 17.99 1.53 1.02
CA CYS A 338 17.55 2.83 0.49
C CYS A 338 16.15 3.19 1.02
N LYS A 339 15.17 2.27 0.93
CA LYS A 339 13.81 2.48 1.48
C LYS A 339 13.84 2.79 2.98
N LYS A 340 14.62 2.03 3.75
CA LYS A 340 14.67 2.19 5.21
C LYS A 340 15.49 3.40 5.65
N GLU A 341 16.37 3.92 4.80
CA GLU A 341 17.08 5.17 5.10
C GLU A 341 16.19 6.40 4.89
N VAL A 342 15.37 6.44 3.84
CA VAL A 342 14.33 7.48 3.71
C VAL A 342 13.42 7.46 4.94
N LYS A 343 12.97 6.27 5.37
CA LYS A 343 12.21 6.12 6.63
C LYS A 343 12.94 6.70 7.85
N THR A 344 14.24 6.44 7.97
CA THR A 344 15.07 6.95 9.09
C THR A 344 15.13 8.48 9.08
N GLN A 345 15.26 9.09 7.89
CA GLN A 345 15.32 10.55 7.75
C GLN A 345 13.96 11.23 7.92
N ILE A 346 12.85 10.59 7.52
CA ILE A 346 11.49 11.04 7.88
C ILE A 346 11.31 11.01 9.40
N SER A 347 11.71 9.92 10.06
CA SER A 347 11.64 9.78 11.52
C SER A 347 12.44 10.87 12.24
N PHE A 348 13.66 11.14 11.77
CA PHE A 348 14.48 12.25 12.28
C PHE A 348 13.79 13.62 12.09
N SER A 349 13.24 13.89 10.91
CA SER A 349 12.50 15.13 10.63
C SER A 349 11.26 15.26 11.51
N ALA A 350 10.49 14.19 11.72
CA ALA A 350 9.31 14.19 12.59
C ALA A 350 9.70 14.48 14.05
N ASN A 351 10.77 13.86 14.54
CA ASN A 351 11.26 14.06 15.90
C ASN A 351 11.70 15.50 16.17
N LEU A 352 12.37 16.16 15.22
CA LEU A 352 12.81 17.54 15.38
C LEU A 352 11.70 18.56 15.16
N PHE A 353 10.75 18.29 14.26
CA PHE A 353 9.64 19.21 14.02
C PHE A 353 8.66 19.27 15.21
N GLY A 354 8.44 18.11 15.87
CA GLY A 354 7.32 17.91 16.78
C GLY A 354 6.00 17.67 16.02
N MET A 355 4.90 17.42 16.71
CA MET A 355 3.54 17.30 16.11
C MET A 355 3.23 16.08 15.23
N ALA A 356 4.22 15.26 14.86
CA ALA A 356 4.02 14.07 14.05
C ALA A 356 4.89 12.90 14.52
N GLU A 357 4.46 11.68 14.16
CA GLU A 357 5.18 10.44 14.40
C GLU A 357 5.43 9.73 13.07
N GLU A 358 6.63 9.18 12.91
CA GLU A 358 6.93 8.27 11.82
C GLU A 358 6.76 6.83 12.34
N GLU A 359 5.80 6.11 11.79
CA GLU A 359 5.40 4.81 12.32
C GLU A 359 5.73 3.65 11.37
N HIS A 360 6.06 2.49 11.94
CA HIS A 360 6.10 1.24 11.19
C HIS A 360 4.79 0.49 11.39
N ALA A 361 3.79 0.87 10.60
CA ALA A 361 2.41 0.44 10.76
C ALA A 361 1.80 -0.13 9.48
N GLY A 362 0.66 -0.78 9.63
CA GLY A 362 -0.26 -1.06 8.53
C GLY A 362 -1.63 -0.56 8.92
N GLY A 363 -2.47 -0.21 7.95
CA GLY A 363 -3.74 0.42 8.24
C GLY A 363 -4.72 0.31 7.10
N ALA A 364 -6.01 0.31 7.44
CA ALA A 364 -7.07 0.24 6.45
C ALA A 364 -8.33 0.97 6.93
N LEU A 365 -9.01 1.63 6.01
CA LEU A 365 -10.39 2.06 6.16
C LEU A 365 -11.30 0.91 5.75
N VAL A 366 -12.12 0.44 6.69
CA VAL A 366 -12.89 -0.81 6.57
C VAL A 366 -14.39 -0.53 6.59
N TYR A 367 -15.10 -0.95 5.56
CA TYR A 367 -16.54 -0.82 5.44
C TYR A 367 -17.23 -2.20 5.52
N PRO A 368 -17.89 -2.51 6.63
CA PRO A 368 -18.73 -3.70 6.75
C PRO A 368 -19.64 -3.90 5.54
N SER A 369 -19.69 -5.14 5.06
CA SER A 369 -20.49 -5.50 3.89
C SER A 369 -21.30 -6.77 4.17
N TYR A 370 -22.39 -6.92 3.43
CA TYR A 370 -23.40 -7.95 3.67
C TYR A 370 -23.86 -8.56 2.35
N ASP A 371 -24.07 -9.87 2.37
CA ASP A 371 -24.76 -10.60 1.31
C ASP A 371 -26.27 -10.47 1.56
N LEU A 372 -26.93 -9.65 0.76
CA LEU A 372 -28.35 -9.33 0.90
C LEU A 372 -29.24 -10.37 0.21
N GLY A 373 -28.66 -11.35 -0.50
CA GLY A 373 -29.40 -12.35 -1.25
C GLY A 373 -29.97 -11.80 -2.56
N GLU A 374 -31.22 -12.14 -2.86
CA GLU A 374 -31.88 -11.83 -4.13
C GLU A 374 -32.82 -10.61 -4.03
N GLU A 375 -33.21 -10.21 -2.81
CA GLU A 375 -34.18 -9.14 -2.57
C GLU A 375 -33.73 -8.24 -1.41
N PHE A 376 -33.86 -6.93 -1.57
CA PHE A 376 -33.55 -5.96 -0.52
C PHE A 376 -34.47 -4.73 -0.54
N SER A 377 -35.19 -4.50 0.54
CA SER A 377 -35.98 -3.28 0.77
C SER A 377 -35.26 -2.33 1.73
N GLY A 378 -35.00 -1.11 1.29
CA GLY A 378 -34.47 -0.03 2.11
C GLY A 378 -35.40 0.36 3.25
N HIS A 379 -36.71 0.18 3.08
CA HIS A 379 -37.74 0.44 4.08
C HIS A 379 -37.80 -0.64 5.17
N LEU A 380 -37.78 -1.91 4.76
CA LEU A 380 -38.01 -3.04 5.67
C LEU A 380 -36.72 -3.53 6.34
N HIS A 381 -35.59 -3.49 5.62
CA HIS A 381 -34.36 -4.17 6.04
C HIS A 381 -33.35 -3.24 6.69
N VAL A 382 -33.53 -1.91 6.60
CA VAL A 382 -32.58 -0.93 7.14
C VAL A 382 -33.27 0.03 8.08
N LYS A 383 -32.61 0.31 9.21
CA LYS A 383 -33.07 1.33 10.15
C LYS A 383 -33.04 2.71 9.47
N ARG A 384 -34.16 3.43 9.51
CA ARG A 384 -34.22 4.83 9.06
C ARG A 384 -33.30 5.70 9.92
N LEU A 385 -32.41 6.44 9.27
CA LEU A 385 -31.46 7.37 9.90
C LEU A 385 -31.89 8.83 9.75
N GLY A 386 -33.09 9.09 9.21
CA GLY A 386 -33.61 10.46 9.03
C GLY A 386 -33.04 11.19 7.82
N HIS A 387 -32.52 10.47 6.82
CA HIS A 387 -32.05 11.05 5.56
C HIS A 387 -33.02 10.70 4.44
N SER A 388 -33.49 11.72 3.71
CA SER A 388 -34.34 11.56 2.52
C SER A 388 -33.59 11.85 1.23
N PHE A 389 -34.08 11.34 0.11
CA PHE A 389 -33.56 11.67 -1.21
C PHE A 389 -33.68 13.17 -1.49
N GLU A 390 -34.75 13.81 -1.05
CA GLU A 390 -34.95 15.25 -1.20
C GLU A 390 -33.86 16.06 -0.48
N ASP A 391 -33.52 15.70 0.77
CA ASP A 391 -32.43 16.33 1.52
C ASP A 391 -31.08 16.17 0.80
N MET A 392 -30.84 14.99 0.22
CA MET A 392 -29.61 14.70 -0.51
C MET A 392 -29.52 15.55 -1.79
N VAL A 393 -30.61 15.73 -2.53
CA VAL A 393 -30.67 16.60 -3.71
C VAL A 393 -30.42 18.07 -3.33
N GLN A 394 -31.03 18.55 -2.25
CA GLN A 394 -30.81 19.92 -1.78
C GLN A 394 -29.36 20.20 -1.41
N ARG A 395 -28.66 19.21 -0.83
CA ARG A 395 -27.27 19.36 -0.37
C ARG A 395 -26.23 19.10 -1.44
N PHE A 396 -26.51 18.17 -2.37
CA PHE A 396 -25.51 17.65 -3.30
C PHE A 396 -25.96 17.75 -4.78
N GLY A 397 -27.00 18.52 -5.08
CA GLY A 397 -27.55 18.65 -6.44
C GLY A 397 -26.54 19.06 -7.51
N GLU A 398 -25.49 19.79 -7.14
CA GLU A 398 -24.44 20.24 -8.07
C GLU A 398 -23.65 19.09 -8.69
N ILE A 399 -23.47 17.97 -7.96
CA ILE A 399 -22.65 16.83 -8.43
C ILE A 399 -23.48 15.74 -9.12
N MET A 400 -24.80 15.91 -9.22
CA MET A 400 -25.70 14.88 -9.74
C MET A 400 -26.59 15.40 -10.88
N ASP A 401 -26.89 14.51 -11.82
CA ASP A 401 -27.88 14.71 -12.87
C ASP A 401 -29.20 14.07 -12.46
N LEU A 402 -30.13 14.93 -12.03
CA LEU A 402 -31.48 14.51 -11.59
C LEU A 402 -32.30 13.97 -12.75
N GLN A 403 -32.98 12.85 -12.50
CA GLN A 403 -33.82 12.19 -13.47
C GLN A 403 -35.31 12.37 -13.11
N PRO A 404 -36.20 12.50 -14.11
CA PRO A 404 -37.64 12.71 -13.89
C PRO A 404 -38.29 11.63 -13.02
N GLU A 405 -37.76 10.40 -13.02
CA GLU A 405 -38.29 9.25 -12.28
C GLU A 405 -37.93 9.29 -10.77
N GLY A 406 -37.23 10.32 -10.30
CA GLY A 406 -36.94 10.50 -8.87
C GLY A 406 -35.68 9.77 -8.39
N TYR A 407 -34.67 9.66 -9.26
CA TYR A 407 -33.31 9.21 -8.93
C TYR A 407 -32.30 10.18 -9.55
N ALA A 408 -31.01 9.98 -9.28
CA ALA A 408 -29.96 10.82 -9.86
C ALA A 408 -28.74 9.99 -10.27
N VAL A 409 -27.95 10.50 -11.20
CA VAL A 409 -26.67 9.89 -11.63
C VAL A 409 -25.53 10.84 -11.28
N ASP A 410 -24.42 10.33 -10.76
CA ASP A 410 -23.24 11.17 -10.48
C ASP A 410 -22.61 11.68 -11.80
N LYS A 411 -22.32 12.99 -11.86
CA LYS A 411 -21.78 13.65 -13.06
C LYS A 411 -20.37 13.21 -13.42
N ARG A 412 -19.57 12.83 -12.42
CA ARG A 412 -18.17 12.41 -12.58
C ARG A 412 -18.06 10.90 -12.76
N TYR A 413 -18.94 10.15 -12.11
CA TYR A 413 -18.94 8.68 -12.09
C TYR A 413 -20.32 8.13 -12.51
N PRO A 414 -20.59 7.98 -13.82
CA PRO A 414 -21.91 7.57 -14.33
C PRO A 414 -22.37 6.17 -13.89
N ASP A 415 -21.49 5.39 -13.25
CA ASP A 415 -21.76 4.12 -12.59
C ASP A 415 -22.36 4.26 -11.17
N ILE A 416 -22.36 5.46 -10.59
CA ILE A 416 -23.00 5.76 -9.32
C ILE A 416 -24.40 6.32 -9.56
N ILE A 417 -25.40 5.65 -8.97
CA ILE A 417 -26.82 6.00 -9.08
C ILE A 417 -27.37 6.27 -7.69
N TYR A 418 -27.84 7.48 -7.44
CA TYR A 418 -28.50 7.84 -6.18
C TYR A 418 -29.98 7.51 -6.24
N VAL A 419 -30.48 6.78 -5.25
CA VAL A 419 -31.85 6.25 -5.21
C VAL A 419 -32.56 6.66 -3.93
N SER A 420 -33.89 6.51 -3.91
CA SER A 420 -34.72 6.82 -2.73
C SER A 420 -34.33 6.01 -1.48
N GLU A 421 -34.60 6.57 -0.31
CA GLU A 421 -34.56 5.87 0.97
C GLU A 421 -35.50 4.65 1.03
N ASP A 422 -36.63 4.69 0.33
CA ASP A 422 -37.65 3.62 0.28
C ASP A 422 -37.48 2.69 -0.94
N VAL A 423 -36.28 2.67 -1.51
CA VAL A 423 -35.92 1.80 -2.64
C VAL A 423 -36.06 0.31 -2.31
N HIS A 424 -36.45 -0.46 -3.32
CA HIS A 424 -36.54 -1.90 -3.30
C HIS A 424 -35.75 -2.49 -4.48
N PHE A 425 -34.95 -3.50 -4.21
CA PHE A 425 -34.12 -4.20 -5.18
C PHE A 425 -34.59 -5.64 -5.30
N ASP A 426 -34.83 -6.08 -6.53
CA ASP A 426 -35.25 -7.44 -6.84
C ASP A 426 -34.40 -7.99 -7.99
N LEU A 427 -33.65 -9.05 -7.70
CA LEU A 427 -32.78 -9.71 -8.65
C LEU A 427 -33.54 -10.57 -9.67
N HIS A 428 -34.69 -11.14 -9.30
CA HIS A 428 -35.47 -11.99 -10.18
C HIS A 428 -36.12 -11.18 -11.30
N SER A 429 -36.77 -10.07 -10.94
CA SER A 429 -37.31 -9.12 -11.91
C SER A 429 -36.25 -8.21 -12.54
N GLN A 430 -35.04 -8.17 -11.96
CA GLN A 430 -33.93 -7.29 -12.35
C GLN A 430 -34.33 -5.81 -12.31
N THR A 431 -35.01 -5.42 -11.23
CA THR A 431 -35.50 -4.04 -11.07
C THR A 431 -35.06 -3.41 -9.76
N VAL A 432 -34.97 -2.08 -9.81
CA VAL A 432 -34.84 -1.20 -8.65
C VAL A 432 -36.05 -0.28 -8.66
N THR A 433 -36.90 -0.34 -7.64
CA THR A 433 -38.20 0.34 -7.60
C THR A 433 -38.37 1.21 -6.36
N TRP A 434 -39.11 2.31 -6.45
CA TRP A 434 -39.43 3.18 -5.31
C TRP A 434 -40.72 3.97 -5.56
N PRO A 435 -41.39 4.44 -4.50
CA PRO A 435 -42.50 5.37 -4.64
C PRO A 435 -42.00 6.77 -5.04
N HIS A 436 -42.62 7.37 -6.05
CA HIS A 436 -42.38 8.76 -6.45
C HIS A 436 -43.66 9.38 -7.05
N GLN A 437 -44.04 10.56 -6.54
CA GLN A 437 -45.21 11.33 -7.01
C GLN A 437 -46.51 10.50 -7.12
N GLY A 438 -46.78 9.65 -6.13
CA GLY A 438 -48.00 8.82 -6.09
C GLY A 438 -47.99 7.62 -7.04
N SER A 439 -46.87 7.32 -7.69
CA SER A 439 -46.68 6.15 -8.55
C SER A 439 -45.42 5.37 -8.13
N THR A 440 -45.35 4.08 -8.47
CA THR A 440 -44.10 3.31 -8.32
C THR A 440 -43.25 3.50 -9.56
N GLN A 441 -42.05 4.05 -9.40
CA GLN A 441 -41.05 4.19 -10.45
C GLN A 441 -40.09 3.00 -10.44
N SER A 442 -39.43 2.75 -11.57
CA SER A 442 -38.55 1.58 -11.74
C SER A 442 -37.41 1.88 -12.72
N ILE A 443 -36.23 1.36 -12.41
CA ILE A 443 -35.10 1.24 -13.33
C ILE A 443 -34.58 -0.20 -13.33
N LYS A 444 -33.77 -0.54 -14.34
CA LYS A 444 -33.12 -1.85 -14.40
C LYS A 444 -32.02 -1.97 -13.35
N LEU A 445 -31.96 -3.12 -12.69
CA LEU A 445 -30.83 -3.53 -11.88
C LEU A 445 -29.71 -4.05 -12.79
N LEU A 446 -28.62 -3.30 -12.89
CA LEU A 446 -27.48 -3.59 -13.76
C LEU A 446 -26.19 -3.91 -13.00
N GLU A 447 -25.38 -4.80 -13.56
CA GLU A 447 -23.98 -5.03 -13.17
C GLU A 447 -23.14 -3.78 -13.43
N GLY A 448 -22.12 -3.55 -12.60
CA GLY A 448 -21.20 -2.42 -12.74
C GLY A 448 -21.83 -1.08 -12.33
N LYS A 449 -23.05 -1.10 -11.75
CA LYS A 449 -23.69 0.06 -11.14
C LYS A 449 -23.68 -0.06 -9.62
N THR A 450 -23.43 1.05 -8.95
CA THR A 450 -23.53 1.19 -7.49
C THR A 450 -24.69 2.10 -7.15
N TYR A 451 -25.68 1.56 -6.44
CA TYR A 451 -26.86 2.29 -6.01
C TYR A 451 -26.64 2.82 -4.60
N VAL A 452 -26.70 4.13 -4.43
CA VAL A 452 -26.39 4.82 -3.17
C VAL A 452 -27.69 5.39 -2.61
N ARG A 453 -28.05 4.95 -1.40
CA ARG A 453 -29.19 5.48 -0.65
C ARG A 453 -28.82 6.81 0.02
N PRO A 454 -29.79 7.62 0.47
CA PRO A 454 -29.52 8.92 1.09
C PRO A 454 -28.68 8.84 2.37
N SER A 455 -28.68 7.68 3.06
CA SER A 455 -27.81 7.42 4.21
C SER A 455 -26.36 7.10 3.84
N GLY A 456 -26.03 7.04 2.54
CA GLY A 456 -24.75 6.59 2.00
C GLY A 456 -24.59 5.07 1.90
N TYR A 457 -25.58 4.28 2.34
CA TYR A 457 -25.56 2.82 2.21
C TYR A 457 -25.59 2.44 0.72
N LYS A 458 -24.65 1.58 0.32
CA LYS A 458 -24.44 1.20 -1.08
C LYS A 458 -24.99 -0.20 -1.33
N VAL A 459 -25.61 -0.40 -2.48
CA VAL A 459 -26.03 -1.71 -2.98
C VAL A 459 -25.44 -1.89 -4.38
N HIS A 460 -24.89 -3.05 -4.68
CA HIS A 460 -24.47 -3.41 -6.03
C HIS A 460 -24.71 -4.89 -6.29
N LEU A 461 -24.65 -5.26 -7.57
CA LEU A 461 -24.82 -6.63 -8.03
C LEU A 461 -23.46 -7.31 -8.16
N GLU A 462 -23.32 -8.52 -7.59
CA GLU A 462 -22.08 -9.31 -7.67
C GLU A 462 -22.37 -10.74 -8.13
N LYS A 463 -21.55 -11.25 -9.07
CA LYS A 463 -21.52 -12.67 -9.43
C LYS A 463 -20.41 -13.37 -8.64
N PRO A 464 -20.75 -14.27 -7.71
CA PRO A 464 -19.74 -15.06 -7.02
C PRO A 464 -18.97 -15.94 -8.02
N PRO A 465 -17.70 -16.29 -7.75
CA PRO A 465 -16.95 -17.20 -8.60
C PRO A 465 -17.62 -18.59 -8.67
N GLY A 466 -17.42 -19.26 -9.81
CA GLY A 466 -18.01 -20.57 -10.09
C GLY A 466 -19.43 -20.47 -10.68
N ASN A 467 -20.23 -21.53 -10.51
CA ASN A 467 -21.58 -21.63 -11.08
C ASN A 467 -22.68 -21.20 -10.09
N ARG A 468 -22.42 -20.16 -9.30
CA ARG A 468 -23.34 -19.64 -8.29
C ARG A 468 -24.25 -18.55 -8.85
N SER A 469 -25.44 -18.43 -8.27
CA SER A 469 -26.36 -17.34 -8.57
C SER A 469 -25.76 -15.98 -8.18
N TRP A 470 -26.15 -14.95 -8.93
CA TRP A 470 -25.92 -13.55 -8.59
C TRP A 470 -26.52 -13.20 -7.22
N ARG A 471 -26.00 -12.14 -6.61
CA ARG A 471 -26.47 -11.63 -5.31
C ARG A 471 -26.32 -10.12 -5.21
N LEU A 472 -27.16 -9.53 -4.38
CA LEU A 472 -27.07 -8.14 -3.95
C LEU A 472 -26.05 -8.03 -2.80
N ILE A 473 -25.09 -7.12 -2.93
CA ILE A 473 -24.12 -6.81 -1.89
C ILE A 473 -24.39 -5.43 -1.33
N GLY A 474 -24.56 -5.35 -0.02
CA GLY A 474 -24.74 -4.11 0.71
C GLY A 474 -23.47 -3.69 1.43
N THR A 475 -23.09 -2.42 1.36
CA THR A 475 -21.93 -1.86 2.05
C THR A 475 -22.34 -0.64 2.86
N VAL A 476 -21.93 -0.59 4.14
CA VAL A 476 -22.26 0.55 5.01
C VAL A 476 -21.53 1.82 4.59
N ALA A 477 -22.13 2.97 4.90
CA ALA A 477 -21.59 4.28 4.54
C ALA A 477 -20.38 4.69 5.39
N GLU A 478 -20.47 4.44 6.70
CA GLU A 478 -19.47 4.84 7.68
C GLU A 478 -18.51 3.67 7.94
N GLY A 479 -17.23 3.92 7.66
CA GLY A 479 -16.17 2.94 7.83
C GLY A 479 -15.46 3.09 9.18
N LEU A 480 -14.69 2.08 9.54
CA LEU A 480 -13.77 2.10 10.67
C LEU A 480 -12.33 2.25 10.16
N ILE A 481 -11.59 3.23 10.69
CA ILE A 481 -10.15 3.30 10.49
C ILE A 481 -9.50 2.31 11.46
N CYS A 482 -8.79 1.33 10.91
CA CYS A 482 -8.02 0.38 11.69
C CYS A 482 -6.53 0.69 11.51
N HIS A 483 -5.85 0.99 12.61
CA HIS A 483 -4.40 1.21 12.68
C HIS A 483 -3.70 0.05 13.38
N LYS A 484 -2.58 -0.43 12.83
CA LYS A 484 -1.79 -1.54 13.40
C LYS A 484 -0.30 -1.18 13.42
N PRO A 485 0.14 -0.44 14.46
CA PRO A 485 1.53 -0.03 14.60
C PRO A 485 2.39 -1.10 15.27
N CYS A 486 3.69 -0.83 15.36
CA CYS A 486 4.66 -1.53 16.23
C CYS A 486 4.62 -3.06 16.14
N THR A 487 4.33 -3.60 14.95
CA THR A 487 4.15 -5.04 14.75
C THR A 487 5.45 -5.67 14.27
N VAL A 488 5.98 -6.62 15.05
CA VAL A 488 7.19 -7.38 14.69
C VAL A 488 6.98 -8.21 13.41
N SER A 489 8.08 -8.57 12.74
CA SER A 489 8.04 -9.47 11.58
C SER A 489 7.34 -10.78 11.94
N GLY A 490 6.41 -11.23 11.10
CA GLY A 490 5.52 -12.38 11.38
C GLY A 490 4.26 -12.03 12.18
N GLY A 491 4.17 -10.85 12.80
CA GLY A 491 2.95 -10.39 13.52
C GLY A 491 1.81 -9.94 12.61
N GLY A 492 2.01 -10.01 11.29
CA GLY A 492 0.97 -9.75 10.30
C GLY A 492 0.54 -8.29 10.20
N LYS A 493 1.50 -7.35 10.13
CA LYS A 493 1.24 -5.91 9.98
C LYS A 493 0.36 -5.62 8.75
N SER A 494 0.78 -6.09 7.57
CA SER A 494 0.07 -5.88 6.29
C SER A 494 -1.19 -6.73 6.14
N GLU A 495 -1.41 -7.74 7.00
CA GLU A 495 -2.63 -8.57 6.96
C GLU A 495 -3.89 -7.76 7.23
N ILE A 496 -3.77 -6.59 7.89
CA ILE A 496 -4.90 -5.71 8.19
C ILE A 496 -5.59 -5.17 6.94
N SER A 497 -4.84 -4.89 5.87
CA SER A 497 -5.36 -4.37 4.60
C SER A 497 -5.57 -5.46 3.53
N LYS A 498 -4.91 -6.63 3.66
CA LYS A 498 -5.06 -7.75 2.71
C LYS A 498 -6.49 -8.27 2.59
N PRO A 499 -6.95 -8.64 1.38
CA PRO A 499 -8.31 -9.13 1.19
C PRO A 499 -8.54 -10.45 1.92
N VAL A 500 -9.61 -10.52 2.73
CA VAL A 500 -9.97 -11.76 3.46
C VAL A 500 -10.60 -12.81 2.52
N THR A 501 -11.01 -12.41 1.31
CA THR A 501 -11.57 -13.31 0.28
C THR A 501 -10.66 -14.49 -0.01
N ASP A 502 -9.33 -14.28 0.02
CA ASP A 502 -8.33 -15.31 -0.27
C ASP A 502 -8.29 -16.40 0.81
N ALA A 503 -8.81 -16.10 2.01
CA ALA A 503 -8.93 -17.04 3.12
C ALA A 503 -10.32 -17.72 3.20
N VAL A 504 -11.28 -17.31 2.37
CA VAL A 504 -12.62 -17.89 2.33
C VAL A 504 -12.62 -19.15 1.48
N ILE A 505 -13.02 -20.26 2.10
CA ILE A 505 -13.11 -21.58 1.47
C ILE A 505 -14.57 -21.85 1.09
N GLN A 506 -14.81 -22.47 -0.06
CA GLN A 506 -16.14 -22.91 -0.47
C GLN A 506 -16.30 -24.41 -0.20
N GLY A 507 -17.44 -24.79 0.37
CA GLY A 507 -17.75 -26.19 0.68
C GLY A 507 -19.25 -26.48 0.67
N PRO A 508 -19.64 -27.76 0.74
CA PRO A 508 -21.05 -28.15 0.74
C PRO A 508 -21.76 -27.70 2.01
N VAL A 509 -23.07 -27.49 1.94
CA VAL A 509 -23.90 -27.46 3.14
C VAL A 509 -24.07 -28.91 3.64
N ILE A 510 -23.68 -29.16 4.88
CA ILE A 510 -23.66 -30.51 5.47
C ILE A 510 -24.94 -30.78 6.27
N VAL A 511 -25.53 -31.96 6.04
CA VAL A 511 -26.60 -32.55 6.85
C VAL A 511 -26.13 -33.85 7.50
N ALA A 512 -26.72 -34.22 8.63
CA ALA A 512 -26.46 -35.48 9.30
C ALA A 512 -27.45 -36.54 8.82
N HIS A 513 -28.75 -36.27 9.02
CA HIS A 513 -29.85 -37.15 8.69
C HIS A 513 -30.99 -36.34 8.09
N ILE A 514 -30.97 -36.15 6.76
CA ILE A 514 -31.84 -35.20 6.05
C ILE A 514 -33.31 -35.20 6.52
N LYS A 515 -33.93 -36.36 6.71
CA LYS A 515 -35.33 -36.42 7.13
C LYS A 515 -35.54 -35.86 8.55
N GLU A 516 -34.75 -36.34 9.51
CA GLU A 516 -34.82 -35.91 10.92
C GLU A 516 -34.43 -34.44 11.07
N ASP A 517 -33.44 -34.00 10.29
CA ASP A 517 -32.97 -32.62 10.27
C ASP A 517 -34.06 -31.68 9.74
N LEU A 518 -34.75 -32.05 8.65
CA LEU A 518 -35.84 -31.24 8.07
C LEU A 518 -37.09 -31.24 8.95
N ASP A 519 -37.37 -32.31 9.69
CA ASP A 519 -38.48 -32.36 10.65
C ASP A 519 -38.20 -31.43 11.85
N GLN A 520 -36.95 -31.34 12.31
CA GLN A 520 -36.55 -30.34 13.32
C GLN A 520 -36.67 -28.91 12.80
N VAL A 521 -36.28 -28.66 11.53
CA VAL A 521 -36.47 -27.35 10.89
C VAL A 521 -37.95 -26.98 10.87
N GLU A 522 -38.84 -27.90 10.48
CA GLU A 522 -40.29 -27.66 10.48
C GLU A 522 -40.83 -27.34 11.88
N ALA A 523 -40.39 -28.05 12.91
CA ALA A 523 -40.77 -27.76 14.29
C ALA A 523 -40.36 -26.35 14.73
N ILE A 524 -39.19 -25.86 14.28
CA ILE A 524 -38.76 -24.48 14.53
C ILE A 524 -39.63 -23.48 13.79
N LEU A 525 -40.00 -23.75 12.52
CA LEU A 525 -40.85 -22.87 11.72
C LEU A 525 -42.26 -22.71 12.33
N ALA A 526 -42.78 -23.79 12.94
CA ALA A 526 -44.10 -23.83 13.55
C ALA A 526 -44.18 -23.17 14.94
N ARG A 527 -43.04 -22.88 15.57
CA ARG A 527 -43.01 -22.25 16.90
C ARG A 527 -43.52 -20.81 16.84
N ASP A 528 -44.33 -20.42 17.84
CA ASP A 528 -44.63 -19.02 18.10
C ASP A 528 -43.44 -18.31 18.75
N PHE A 529 -43.07 -17.15 18.19
CA PHE A 529 -41.94 -16.35 18.60
C PHE A 529 -42.35 -15.07 19.34
N SER A 530 -43.64 -14.81 19.55
CA SER A 530 -44.10 -13.57 20.19
C SER A 530 -43.70 -13.47 21.67
N ASP A 531 -43.48 -14.61 22.33
CA ASP A 531 -43.11 -14.71 23.75
C ASP A 531 -41.62 -14.41 24.05
N ARG A 532 -40.82 -14.16 23.02
CA ARG A 532 -39.36 -14.13 23.16
C ARG A 532 -38.81 -12.89 23.86
N PHE A 533 -39.47 -11.74 23.76
CA PHE A 533 -38.89 -10.48 24.22
C PHE A 533 -39.04 -10.31 25.73
N ARG A 534 -37.99 -9.84 26.41
CA ARG A 534 -38.13 -9.38 27.80
C ARG A 534 -38.94 -8.09 27.91
N ASP A 535 -38.79 -7.22 26.93
CA ASP A 535 -39.52 -5.97 26.83
C ASP A 535 -40.86 -6.22 26.15
N SER A 536 -41.93 -6.23 26.94
CA SER A 536 -43.29 -6.51 26.48
C SER A 536 -43.88 -5.43 25.57
N SER A 537 -43.22 -4.28 25.41
CA SER A 537 -43.62 -3.27 24.43
C SER A 537 -43.21 -3.61 23.00
N LYS A 538 -42.33 -4.60 22.82
CA LYS A 538 -41.87 -5.05 21.50
C LYS A 538 -42.78 -6.15 20.97
N GLU A 539 -43.38 -5.91 19.81
CA GLU A 539 -44.17 -6.90 19.09
C GLU A 539 -43.52 -7.23 17.74
N ASP A 540 -43.43 -8.52 17.43
CA ASP A 540 -43.05 -9.01 16.09
C ASP A 540 -43.53 -10.45 15.94
N THR A 541 -44.63 -10.59 15.18
CA THR A 541 -45.37 -11.83 14.93
C THR A 541 -45.06 -12.43 13.56
N ARG A 542 -44.15 -11.84 12.78
CA ARG A 542 -43.81 -12.33 11.45
C ARG A 542 -43.23 -13.75 11.55
N GLY A 543 -43.69 -14.66 10.70
CA GLY A 543 -43.09 -16.00 10.57
C GLY A 543 -41.66 -15.95 10.01
N ILE A 544 -40.89 -17.04 10.15
CA ILE A 544 -39.51 -17.12 9.65
C ILE A 544 -39.44 -16.91 8.13
N LEU A 545 -40.32 -17.56 7.38
CA LEU A 545 -40.30 -17.53 5.90
C LEU A 545 -40.97 -16.30 5.29
N ASN A 546 -41.58 -15.42 6.09
CA ASN A 546 -42.21 -14.19 5.58
C ASN A 546 -41.21 -13.32 4.80
N HIS A 547 -41.58 -12.88 3.59
CA HIS A 547 -40.75 -12.05 2.71
C HIS A 547 -40.31 -10.72 3.36
N GLU A 548 -41.13 -10.12 4.23
CA GLU A 548 -40.77 -8.90 4.98
C GLU A 548 -39.73 -9.16 6.09
N ARG A 549 -39.37 -10.42 6.34
CA ARG A 549 -38.38 -10.81 7.33
C ARG A 549 -37.08 -11.16 6.62
N SER A 550 -36.04 -10.34 6.80
CA SER A 550 -34.74 -10.59 6.18
C SER A 550 -34.02 -11.80 6.80
N LEU A 551 -33.10 -12.41 6.03
CA LEU A 551 -32.23 -13.49 6.53
C LEU A 551 -31.45 -13.08 7.79
N GLY A 552 -30.90 -11.86 7.82
CA GLY A 552 -30.19 -11.34 8.99
C GLY A 552 -31.08 -11.25 10.24
N SER A 553 -32.37 -10.92 10.07
CA SER A 553 -33.32 -10.89 11.19
C SER A 553 -33.69 -12.29 11.68
N VAL A 554 -33.72 -13.31 10.80
CA VAL A 554 -33.88 -14.73 11.19
C VAL A 554 -32.63 -15.23 11.93
N ILE A 555 -31.43 -14.84 11.50
CA ILE A 555 -30.19 -15.13 12.25
C ILE A 555 -30.28 -14.51 13.64
N LYS A 556 -30.71 -13.24 13.76
CA LYS A 556 -30.94 -12.60 15.07
C LYS A 556 -31.99 -13.34 15.90
N LEU A 557 -33.09 -13.80 15.30
CA LEU A 557 -34.16 -14.53 15.97
C LEU A 557 -33.66 -15.83 16.63
N LEU A 558 -32.73 -16.53 15.97
CA LEU A 558 -32.20 -17.83 16.39
C LEU A 558 -30.83 -17.76 17.09
N THR A 559 -30.37 -16.55 17.42
CA THR A 559 -29.13 -16.32 18.17
C THR A 559 -29.47 -15.85 19.59
N PRO A 560 -28.99 -16.53 20.65
CA PRO A 560 -29.25 -16.13 22.03
C PRO A 560 -28.89 -14.66 22.30
N SER A 561 -29.70 -13.97 23.09
CA SER A 561 -29.48 -12.58 23.47
C SER A 561 -29.96 -12.35 24.90
N SER A 562 -29.02 -12.14 25.82
CA SER A 562 -29.32 -11.86 27.22
C SER A 562 -30.07 -10.53 27.40
N ARG A 563 -29.84 -9.57 26.50
CA ARG A 563 -30.46 -8.25 26.52
C ARG A 563 -31.88 -8.24 25.97
N ASP A 564 -32.10 -8.89 24.83
CA ASP A 564 -33.38 -8.80 24.12
C ASP A 564 -34.37 -9.91 24.53
N TYR A 565 -33.88 -11.11 24.87
CA TYR A 565 -34.71 -12.30 25.00
C TYR A 565 -34.85 -12.84 26.42
N THR A 566 -36.01 -13.43 26.72
CA THR A 566 -36.31 -14.10 27.99
C THR A 566 -35.37 -15.28 28.25
N ASP A 567 -35.21 -15.67 29.52
CA ASP A 567 -34.34 -16.79 29.89
C ASP A 567 -34.83 -18.12 29.28
N ASP A 568 -36.13 -18.37 29.35
CA ASP A 568 -36.76 -19.57 28.77
C ASP A 568 -36.54 -19.65 27.25
N TYR A 569 -36.65 -18.53 26.54
CA TYR A 569 -36.41 -18.50 25.10
C TYR A 569 -34.93 -18.74 24.76
N ASN A 570 -34.00 -18.16 25.53
CA ASN A 570 -32.57 -18.44 25.34
C ASN A 570 -32.22 -19.90 25.63
N GLN A 571 -32.82 -20.51 26.66
CA GLN A 571 -32.64 -21.93 26.96
C GLN A 571 -33.16 -22.82 25.82
N TRP A 572 -34.32 -22.48 25.25
CA TRP A 572 -34.83 -23.15 24.05
C TRP A 572 -33.86 -23.03 22.87
N LEU A 573 -33.33 -21.82 22.60
CA LEU A 573 -32.36 -21.59 21.54
C LEU A 573 -31.06 -22.38 21.72
N GLU A 574 -30.57 -22.53 22.95
CA GLU A 574 -29.38 -23.31 23.27
C GLU A 574 -29.59 -24.81 23.07
N GLY A 575 -30.84 -25.29 23.23
CA GLY A 575 -31.21 -26.68 22.95
C GLY A 575 -31.21 -27.05 21.46
N ILE A 576 -31.21 -26.08 20.54
CA ILE A 576 -31.22 -26.33 19.09
C ILE A 576 -29.78 -26.55 18.60
N PRO A 577 -29.46 -27.70 17.96
CA PRO A 577 -28.15 -27.93 17.38
C PRO A 577 -27.78 -26.86 16.33
N GLN A 578 -26.51 -26.43 16.35
CA GLN A 578 -26.06 -25.33 15.48
C GLN A 578 -26.26 -25.64 13.99
N TYR A 579 -26.00 -26.87 13.55
CA TYR A 579 -26.18 -27.26 12.15
C TYR A 579 -27.66 -27.22 11.72
N VAL A 580 -28.62 -27.47 12.64
CA VAL A 580 -30.05 -27.34 12.36
C VAL A 580 -30.44 -25.87 12.17
N LYS A 581 -29.90 -24.95 12.99
CA LYS A 581 -30.08 -23.50 12.77
C LYS A 581 -29.55 -23.08 11.39
N GLU A 582 -28.40 -23.61 10.99
CA GLU A 582 -27.84 -23.36 9.66
C GLU A 582 -28.79 -23.81 8.53
N LEU A 583 -29.49 -24.93 8.69
CA LEU A 583 -30.50 -25.39 7.73
C LEU A 583 -31.70 -24.45 7.66
N VAL A 584 -32.15 -23.88 8.79
CA VAL A 584 -33.20 -22.83 8.79
C VAL A 584 -32.73 -21.63 7.98
N PHE A 585 -31.46 -21.21 8.10
CA PHE A 585 -30.91 -20.09 7.34
C PHE A 585 -30.77 -20.41 5.85
N VAL A 586 -30.40 -21.65 5.51
CA VAL A 586 -30.34 -22.11 4.12
C VAL A 586 -31.74 -22.13 3.50
N LEU A 587 -32.72 -22.68 4.20
CA LEU A 587 -34.12 -22.65 3.77
C LEU A 587 -34.56 -21.20 3.55
N LYS A 588 -34.39 -20.32 4.54
CA LYS A 588 -34.78 -18.91 4.42
C LYS A 588 -34.13 -18.21 3.22
N ARG A 589 -32.87 -18.54 2.91
CA ARG A 589 -32.14 -17.93 1.79
C ARG A 589 -32.70 -18.33 0.42
N TYR A 590 -33.16 -19.57 0.26
CA TYR A 590 -33.60 -20.11 -1.03
C TYR A 590 -35.12 -20.22 -1.17
N TYR A 591 -35.88 -20.04 -0.08
CA TYR A 591 -37.32 -20.18 -0.05
C TYR A 591 -38.00 -19.29 -1.10
N ARG A 592 -38.96 -19.88 -1.81
CA ARG A 592 -39.84 -19.17 -2.73
C ARG A 592 -41.27 -19.31 -2.24
N ASN A 593 -42.03 -18.21 -2.31
CA ASN A 593 -43.44 -18.18 -1.86
C ASN A 593 -44.29 -19.26 -2.55
N GLU A 594 -43.96 -19.61 -3.79
CA GLU A 594 -44.64 -20.66 -4.57
C GLU A 594 -44.53 -22.06 -3.95
N TRP A 595 -43.50 -22.32 -3.13
CA TRP A 595 -43.32 -23.63 -2.51
C TRP A 595 -44.32 -23.89 -1.38
N GLY A 596 -44.85 -22.83 -0.75
CA GLY A 596 -45.76 -22.96 0.39
C GLY A 596 -45.24 -23.93 1.44
N ASP A 597 -46.08 -24.88 1.84
CA ASP A 597 -45.76 -25.93 2.82
C ASP A 597 -44.97 -27.11 2.22
N GLN A 598 -44.82 -27.18 0.89
CA GLN A 598 -44.13 -28.27 0.18
C GLN A 598 -42.62 -28.04 0.03
N TRP A 599 -42.04 -27.07 0.75
CA TRP A 599 -40.64 -26.69 0.64
C TRP A 599 -39.65 -27.86 0.88
N LYS A 600 -40.03 -28.87 1.67
CA LYS A 600 -39.17 -30.04 1.97
C LYS A 600 -38.80 -30.83 0.70
N GLU A 601 -39.69 -30.89 -0.29
CA GLU A 601 -39.51 -31.68 -1.51
C GLU A 601 -38.34 -31.16 -2.38
N HIS A 602 -38.01 -29.88 -2.23
CA HIS A 602 -36.91 -29.25 -2.95
C HIS A 602 -35.53 -29.59 -2.39
N PHE A 603 -35.44 -30.05 -1.14
CA PHE A 603 -34.19 -30.34 -0.46
C PHE A 603 -33.89 -31.84 -0.42
N THR A 604 -32.78 -32.24 -1.05
CA THR A 604 -32.41 -33.65 -1.18
C THR A 604 -30.93 -33.91 -0.88
N VAL A 605 -30.55 -35.18 -0.79
CA VAL A 605 -29.16 -35.65 -0.77
C VAL A 605 -29.00 -36.79 -1.76
N ASP A 606 -27.78 -37.04 -2.24
CA ASP A 606 -27.51 -38.22 -3.06
C ASP A 606 -27.58 -39.51 -2.24
N LEU A 607 -27.97 -40.61 -2.88
CA LEU A 607 -27.75 -41.95 -2.34
C LEU A 607 -26.36 -42.44 -2.80
N ILE A 608 -25.41 -42.48 -1.87
CA ILE A 608 -24.03 -42.93 -2.11
C ILE A 608 -23.89 -44.33 -1.53
N ASN A 609 -23.64 -45.32 -2.39
CA ASN A 609 -23.54 -46.74 -2.02
C ASN A 609 -24.77 -47.23 -1.20
N GLY A 610 -25.96 -46.78 -1.57
CA GLY A 610 -27.22 -47.16 -0.90
C GLY A 610 -27.49 -46.45 0.42
N LYS A 611 -26.66 -45.48 0.82
CA LYS A 611 -26.87 -44.66 2.02
C LYS A 611 -27.08 -43.19 1.64
N PRO A 612 -27.98 -42.45 2.31
CA PRO A 612 -28.06 -41.00 2.14
C PRO A 612 -26.69 -40.35 2.41
N GLY A 613 -26.25 -39.50 1.50
CA GLY A 613 -25.06 -38.69 1.67
C GLY A 613 -25.32 -37.48 2.57
N ASN A 614 -24.28 -36.69 2.78
CA ASN A 614 -24.29 -35.58 3.74
C ASN A 614 -24.30 -34.21 3.06
N GLU A 615 -24.24 -34.13 1.74
CA GLU A 615 -24.23 -32.87 1.00
C GLU A 615 -25.65 -32.48 0.58
N LEU A 616 -26.16 -31.38 1.12
CA LEU A 616 -27.49 -30.88 0.83
C LEU A 616 -27.57 -30.35 -0.61
N LYS A 617 -28.68 -30.69 -1.27
CA LYS A 617 -29.03 -30.20 -2.60
C LYS A 617 -30.34 -29.44 -2.57
N LEU A 618 -30.47 -28.51 -3.50
CA LEU A 618 -31.71 -27.84 -3.86
C LEU A 618 -32.02 -28.16 -5.33
N ASP A 619 -33.16 -28.78 -5.62
CA ASP A 619 -33.57 -29.16 -6.98
C ASP A 619 -32.45 -29.87 -7.76
N ASN A 620 -31.83 -30.88 -7.13
CA ASN A 620 -30.67 -31.64 -7.60
C ASN A 620 -29.35 -30.86 -7.79
N ARG A 621 -29.28 -29.60 -7.38
CA ARG A 621 -28.04 -28.80 -7.37
C ARG A 621 -27.41 -28.79 -5.99
N LYS A 622 -26.11 -29.11 -5.91
CA LYS A 622 -25.36 -29.05 -4.65
C LYS A 622 -25.34 -27.63 -4.10
N LEU A 623 -25.71 -27.46 -2.83
CA LEU A 623 -25.63 -26.18 -2.16
C LEU A 623 -24.22 -25.94 -1.64
N ILE A 624 -23.68 -24.77 -1.98
CA ILE A 624 -22.35 -24.33 -1.57
C ILE A 624 -22.49 -23.20 -0.54
N THR A 625 -21.68 -23.27 0.51
CA THR A 625 -21.53 -22.20 1.49
C THR A 625 -20.07 -21.80 1.66
N ASN A 626 -19.87 -20.65 2.29
CA ASN A 626 -18.56 -20.13 2.61
C ASN A 626 -18.14 -20.60 4.01
N TYR A 627 -16.86 -20.91 4.13
CA TYR A 627 -16.18 -21.34 5.33
C TYR A 627 -14.90 -20.52 5.52
N MET A 628 -14.37 -20.48 6.73
CA MET A 628 -13.05 -19.93 7.01
C MET A 628 -12.30 -20.85 7.96
N ARG A 629 -10.99 -21.01 7.71
CA ARG A 629 -10.11 -21.74 8.62
C ARG A 629 -9.68 -20.83 9.77
N VAL A 630 -9.83 -21.31 11.01
CA VAL A 630 -9.42 -20.60 12.22
C VAL A 630 -8.48 -21.51 13.01
N GLY A 631 -7.21 -21.48 12.62
CA GLY A 631 -6.16 -22.31 13.20
C GLY A 631 -6.26 -23.79 12.84
N PHE A 632 -5.55 -24.60 13.63
CA PHE A 632 -5.43 -26.04 13.47
C PHE A 632 -5.74 -26.73 14.81
N GLN A 633 -6.11 -28.00 14.76
CA GLN A 633 -6.09 -28.91 15.91
C GLN A 633 -4.65 -29.37 16.19
N ASP A 634 -4.44 -30.02 17.34
CA ASP A 634 -3.12 -30.52 17.76
C ASP A 634 -2.52 -31.56 16.78
N ASP A 635 -3.37 -32.28 16.05
CA ASP A 635 -2.99 -33.25 15.01
C ASP A 635 -2.79 -32.61 13.62
N GLY A 636 -2.90 -31.29 13.52
CA GLY A 636 -2.77 -30.54 12.27
C GLY A 636 -4.05 -30.47 11.42
N LEU A 637 -5.18 -31.02 11.88
CA LEU A 637 -6.45 -30.89 11.17
C LEU A 637 -6.93 -29.45 11.13
N TRP A 638 -7.55 -29.05 10.01
CA TRP A 638 -8.08 -27.70 9.85
C TRP A 638 -9.32 -27.50 10.71
N ARG A 639 -9.32 -26.43 11.52
CA ARG A 639 -10.52 -25.98 12.23
C ARG A 639 -11.31 -25.04 11.31
N THR A 640 -12.35 -25.59 10.68
CA THR A 640 -13.12 -24.90 9.64
C THR A 640 -14.49 -24.52 10.16
N PHE A 641 -14.89 -23.25 9.99
CA PHE A 641 -16.14 -22.70 10.52
C PHE A 641 -16.97 -22.10 9.39
N GLY A 642 -18.28 -22.39 9.40
CA GLY A 642 -19.22 -21.81 8.45
C GLY A 642 -19.35 -20.30 8.67
N LEU A 643 -19.20 -19.53 7.60
CA LEU A 643 -19.50 -18.10 7.65
C LEU A 643 -21.01 -17.91 7.61
N ARG A 644 -21.49 -16.85 8.27
CA ARG A 644 -22.91 -16.46 8.20
C ARG A 644 -23.34 -16.29 6.75
N LYS A 645 -24.56 -16.69 6.45
CA LYS A 645 -25.11 -16.63 5.09
C LYS A 645 -25.32 -15.19 4.60
N ASP A 646 -25.35 -14.21 5.49
CA ASP A 646 -25.42 -12.78 5.16
C ASP A 646 -24.07 -12.06 5.28
N PHE A 647 -22.98 -12.79 5.55
CA PHE A 647 -21.63 -12.21 5.62
C PHE A 647 -21.08 -11.95 4.22
N HIS A 648 -20.53 -10.76 4.03
CA HIS A 648 -19.64 -10.44 2.92
C HIS A 648 -18.33 -9.85 3.46
N PRO A 649 -17.17 -10.19 2.87
CA PRO A 649 -15.92 -9.49 3.15
C PRO A 649 -16.11 -7.98 3.12
N ALA A 650 -15.62 -7.29 4.16
CA ALA A 650 -15.66 -5.84 4.22
C ALA A 650 -14.86 -5.24 3.05
N ALA A 651 -15.35 -4.15 2.48
CA ALA A 651 -14.58 -3.37 1.53
C ALA A 651 -13.47 -2.64 2.29
N LYS A 652 -12.22 -2.77 1.82
CA LYS A 652 -11.06 -2.19 2.48
C LYS A 652 -10.30 -1.29 1.53
N GLN A 653 -9.93 -0.11 2.02
CA GLN A 653 -8.98 0.77 1.37
C GLN A 653 -7.73 0.83 2.25
N SER A 654 -6.58 0.41 1.72
CA SER A 654 -5.31 0.50 2.45
C SER A 654 -4.97 1.97 2.68
N LEU A 655 -4.61 2.30 3.92
CA LEU A 655 -4.16 3.64 4.30
C LEU A 655 -2.65 3.66 4.61
N GLU A 656 -2.12 2.57 5.15
CA GLU A 656 -0.73 2.47 5.63
C GLU A 656 -0.14 1.07 5.36
N ASP A 657 1.18 0.99 5.13
CA ASP A 657 1.97 -0.26 5.01
C ASP A 657 3.48 -0.07 5.29
#